data_AF-Q1EL61-F1
#
_entry.id   AF-Q1EL61-F1
#
_cell.length_a   1.000
_cell.length_b   1.000
_cell.length_c   1.000
_cell.angle_alpha   90.00
_cell.angle_beta   90.00
_cell.angle_gamma   90.00
#
_symmetry.space_group_name_H-M   'P 1'
#
loop_
_entity.id
_entity.type
_entity.pdbx_description
1 polymer ?
#
loop_
_entity_poly.entity_id
_entity_poly.type
_entity_poly.pdbx_seq_one_letter_code
_entity_poly.pdbx_strand_id
1 'polypeptide(L)'
;MADRKKKPEHDDAWWAAQRHAYIEKNDILLSDYPSWEWVSPYDFWRTIFPEGFLQPRGEEVPWHERGGGHPNGIAIQITSKTKTVKTKTGRKHDVPVVERFTLTDDLDGVMERVIDSNRKNESVFCAPVSFFGKSRVAANARFLHAFAIDLDGVGVQELKNMLKQFRNGRDPAFAADKWVSLPQPTFLVNSGTGFHLYYVLDQPIPLVPRVVPFLQEFKAMLTDYIWRDTVSTLEEVQHQGIYQPFRMPGTPTKLNGKTERSKIKDKYEAVAFVHNGEDGKPWLCSMDYLLGYAGVRGGKDRAEFIELMCTAGRTPIERAKELWPEWYQARIVEGKAPGRWTCKRDLYDWWRGEVETKATDHHRYWCLNVLAAYAKKCGIPYEELEADALALVPTLEGLTEREDNHFTEDDALSAIGAYYDPIIHKLTRERIERRTAIGLPKNKRNGRSQAKHLEGARAIRDINNDNWREGNGRKPKADLVREYAAEHPDANHSEIARALGISRPTVIKWLKDVPKDATEPEKPKPDDLYELYNPAMVELRAALDEYSSSASDRGYLSPPQSAMTRLELAQKAIGWDTGVEEYWKRADAENGKREKRERETVKSSGTAVKLPDVSRETFPIDDRLNNGHNEA
;
A
#
# COMPACT_ATOMS: atom_id res chain seq x y z
N MET A 1 39.08 -4.55 9.30
CA MET A 1 38.55 -4.44 7.93
C MET A 1 38.58 -5.83 7.34
N ALA A 2 37.43 -6.51 7.32
CA ALA A 2 37.32 -7.81 6.67
C ALA A 2 37.15 -7.58 5.17
N ASP A 3 37.94 -8.28 4.36
CA ASP A 3 37.80 -8.32 2.91
C ASP A 3 36.36 -8.70 2.54
N ARG A 4 35.57 -7.70 2.10
CA ARG A 4 34.31 -7.95 1.41
C ARG A 4 34.67 -8.55 0.05
N LYS A 5 34.59 -9.87 -0.06
CA LYS A 5 34.68 -10.57 -1.35
C LYS A 5 33.64 -9.97 -2.29
N LYS A 6 34.07 -9.19 -3.29
CA LYS A 6 33.23 -8.85 -4.45
C LYS A 6 32.63 -10.15 -4.97
N LYS A 7 31.30 -10.23 -5.07
CA LYS A 7 30.64 -11.35 -5.76
C LYS A 7 31.19 -11.39 -7.20
N PRO A 8 31.54 -12.57 -7.74
CA PRO A 8 32.15 -12.66 -9.05
C PRO A 8 31.21 -12.09 -10.12
N GLU A 9 31.75 -11.30 -11.05
CA GLU A 9 31.04 -10.90 -12.27
C GLU A 9 30.55 -12.17 -13.00
N HIS A 10 29.32 -12.13 -13.52
CA HIS A 10 28.77 -13.23 -14.30
C HIS A 10 29.60 -13.43 -15.56
N ASP A 11 30.31 -14.56 -15.63
CA ASP A 11 31.12 -14.94 -16.77
C ASP A 11 30.25 -15.44 -17.95
N ASP A 12 30.87 -15.62 -19.12
CA ASP A 12 30.17 -16.10 -20.32
C ASP A 12 29.54 -17.49 -20.12
N ALA A 13 30.17 -18.32 -19.27
CA ALA A 13 29.68 -19.64 -18.92
C ALA A 13 28.36 -19.56 -18.13
N TRP A 14 28.26 -18.63 -17.19
CA TRP A 14 27.03 -18.37 -16.44
C TRP A 14 25.90 -17.95 -17.39
N TRP A 15 26.15 -17.01 -18.30
CA TRP A 15 25.13 -16.59 -19.28
C TRP A 15 24.73 -17.71 -20.23
N ALA A 16 25.66 -18.59 -20.62
CA ALA A 16 25.32 -19.78 -21.41
C ALA A 16 24.42 -20.72 -20.60
N ALA A 17 24.74 -20.98 -19.34
CA ALA A 17 23.92 -21.80 -18.45
C ALA A 17 22.51 -21.22 -18.26
N GLN A 18 22.37 -19.90 -18.10
CA GLN A 18 21.05 -19.26 -17.99
C GLN A 18 20.22 -19.40 -19.28
N ARG A 19 20.85 -19.28 -20.45
CA ARG A 19 20.17 -19.51 -21.74
C ARG A 19 19.73 -20.96 -21.91
N HIS A 20 20.56 -21.92 -21.53
CA HIS A 20 20.18 -23.33 -21.53
C HIS A 20 19.01 -23.61 -20.57
N ALA A 21 19.10 -23.10 -19.32
CA ALA A 21 18.02 -23.24 -18.34
C ALA A 21 16.73 -22.57 -18.81
N TYR A 22 16.80 -21.42 -19.49
CA TYR A 22 15.64 -20.76 -20.07
C TYR A 22 14.92 -21.66 -21.09
N ILE A 23 15.67 -22.30 -22.00
CA ILE A 23 15.12 -23.21 -23.01
C ILE A 23 14.47 -24.41 -22.32
N GLU A 24 15.19 -25.05 -21.40
CA GLU A 24 14.69 -26.23 -20.68
C GLU A 24 13.42 -25.93 -19.87
N LYS A 25 13.35 -24.76 -19.21
CA LYS A 25 12.15 -24.31 -18.49
C LYS A 25 10.94 -24.18 -19.42
N ASN A 26 11.14 -23.65 -20.64
CA ASN A 26 10.07 -23.57 -21.63
C ASN A 26 9.65 -24.95 -22.13
N ASP A 27 10.62 -25.83 -22.42
CA ASP A 27 10.37 -27.20 -22.91
C ASP A 27 9.56 -28.01 -21.88
N ILE A 28 9.86 -27.89 -20.59
CA ILE A 28 9.11 -28.52 -19.50
C ILE A 28 7.65 -28.05 -19.50
N LEU A 29 7.40 -26.75 -19.64
CA LEU A 29 6.04 -26.21 -19.65
C LEU A 29 5.26 -26.63 -20.89
N LEU A 30 5.93 -26.80 -22.04
CA LEU A 30 5.30 -27.23 -23.29
C LEU A 30 5.07 -28.76 -23.37
N SER A 31 5.97 -29.56 -22.79
CA SER A 31 6.02 -31.01 -23.05
C SER A 31 5.56 -31.85 -21.87
N ASP A 32 5.91 -31.46 -20.64
CA ASP A 32 5.77 -32.33 -19.46
C ASP A 32 4.50 -32.02 -18.64
N TYR A 33 3.84 -30.89 -18.89
CA TYR A 33 2.70 -30.41 -18.11
C TYR A 33 1.54 -29.97 -19.01
N PRO A 34 0.63 -30.88 -19.41
CA PRO A 34 -0.44 -30.59 -20.37
C PRO A 34 -1.49 -29.58 -19.87
N SER A 35 -1.38 -29.11 -18.62
CA SER A 35 -2.23 -28.05 -18.06
C SER A 35 -1.73 -26.64 -18.34
N TRP A 36 -0.57 -26.49 -18.98
CA TRP A 36 0.01 -25.20 -19.36
C TRP A 36 0.10 -25.11 -20.87
N GLU A 37 -0.36 -24.00 -21.42
CA GLU A 37 -0.36 -23.74 -22.86
C GLU A 37 0.39 -22.44 -23.14
N TRP A 38 1.11 -22.37 -24.25
CA TRP A 38 1.68 -21.10 -24.69
C TRP A 38 0.55 -20.10 -25.00
N VAL A 39 0.72 -18.84 -24.60
CA VAL A 39 -0.23 -17.78 -24.89
C VAL A 39 0.44 -16.62 -25.63
N SER A 40 -0.24 -16.09 -26.63
CA SER A 40 0.26 -14.95 -27.40
C SER A 40 0.31 -13.68 -26.53
N PRO A 41 1.19 -12.71 -26.84
CA PRO A 41 1.21 -11.43 -26.13
C PRO A 41 -0.14 -10.70 -26.15
N TYR A 42 -0.87 -10.80 -27.26
CA TYR A 42 -2.20 -10.23 -27.39
C TYR A 42 -3.19 -10.90 -26.44
N ASP A 43 -3.29 -12.23 -26.46
CA ASP A 43 -4.24 -12.99 -25.64
C ASP A 43 -3.94 -12.87 -24.14
N PHE A 44 -2.64 -12.77 -23.79
CA PHE A 44 -2.21 -12.50 -22.43
C PHE A 44 -2.79 -11.18 -21.92
N TRP A 45 -2.61 -10.08 -22.67
CA TRP A 45 -3.13 -8.77 -22.26
C TRP A 45 -4.63 -8.66 -22.44
N ARG A 46 -5.25 -9.38 -23.37
CA ARG A 46 -6.72 -9.46 -23.51
C ARG A 46 -7.37 -10.16 -22.33
N THR A 47 -6.69 -11.14 -21.73
CA THR A 47 -7.14 -11.79 -20.49
C THR A 47 -7.06 -10.84 -19.30
N ILE A 48 -5.99 -10.03 -19.21
CA ILE A 48 -5.81 -9.04 -18.13
C ILE A 48 -6.73 -7.82 -18.32
N PHE A 49 -6.93 -7.37 -19.56
CA PHE A 49 -7.79 -6.26 -19.93
C PHE A 49 -8.88 -6.76 -20.88
N PRO A 50 -10.02 -7.23 -20.33
CA PRO A 50 -11.13 -7.73 -21.13
C PRO A 50 -11.62 -6.71 -22.15
N GLU A 51 -12.14 -7.20 -23.28
CA GLU A 51 -12.76 -6.36 -24.31
C GLU A 51 -13.85 -5.44 -23.73
N GLY A 52 -13.82 -4.17 -24.15
CA GLY A 52 -14.69 -3.10 -23.65
C GLY A 52 -14.26 -2.49 -22.32
N PHE A 53 -13.18 -2.98 -21.68
CA PHE A 53 -12.72 -2.41 -20.42
C PHE A 53 -11.92 -1.13 -20.64
N LEU A 54 -11.01 -1.12 -21.62
CA LEU A 54 -10.16 0.04 -21.88
C LEU A 54 -10.85 1.04 -22.79
N GLN A 55 -10.24 2.21 -22.94
CA GLN A 55 -10.76 3.24 -23.84
C GLN A 55 -10.56 2.81 -25.31
N PRO A 56 -11.61 2.91 -26.17
CA PRO A 56 -11.45 2.71 -27.60
C PRO A 56 -10.48 3.73 -28.20
N ARG A 57 -9.71 3.30 -29.20
CA ARG A 57 -8.68 4.16 -29.80
C ARG A 57 -9.33 5.29 -30.59
N GLY A 58 -8.93 6.52 -30.28
CA GLY A 58 -9.39 7.72 -30.99
C GLY A 58 -10.78 8.22 -30.58
N GLU A 59 -11.43 7.55 -29.63
CA GLU A 59 -12.72 7.97 -29.08
C GLU A 59 -12.54 8.60 -27.71
N GLU A 60 -13.14 9.76 -27.49
CA GLU A 60 -13.21 10.39 -26.17
C GLU A 60 -14.66 10.30 -25.69
N VAL A 61 -14.95 9.36 -24.79
CA VAL A 61 -16.27 9.25 -24.16
C VAL A 61 -16.25 10.12 -22.90
N PRO A 62 -17.02 11.22 -22.84
CA PRO A 62 -17.00 12.13 -21.71
C PRO A 62 -17.35 11.42 -20.41
N TRP A 63 -16.64 11.74 -19.31
CA TRP A 63 -16.78 10.99 -18.05
C TRP A 63 -18.21 10.99 -17.47
N HIS A 64 -19.02 11.99 -17.82
CA HIS A 64 -20.36 12.20 -17.29
C HIS A 64 -21.44 11.45 -18.06
N GLU A 65 -21.09 10.85 -19.20
CA GLU A 65 -22.01 10.02 -19.97
C GLU A 65 -22.09 8.60 -19.37
N ARG A 66 -23.24 7.93 -19.58
CA ARG A 66 -23.42 6.55 -19.12
C ARG A 66 -22.49 5.64 -19.93
N GLY A 67 -21.53 5.01 -19.26
CA GLY A 67 -20.44 4.27 -19.91
C GLY A 67 -19.23 5.14 -20.28
N GLY A 68 -19.18 6.40 -19.83
CA GLY A 68 -18.04 7.29 -20.03
C GLY A 68 -16.91 7.09 -19.02
N GLY A 69 -15.70 7.53 -19.39
CA GLY A 69 -14.52 7.44 -18.53
C GLY A 69 -13.91 6.03 -18.46
N HIS A 70 -13.28 5.59 -19.55
CA HIS A 70 -12.55 4.34 -19.59
C HIS A 70 -11.06 4.51 -19.23
N PRO A 71 -10.46 3.58 -18.48
CA PRO A 71 -9.05 3.59 -18.21
C PRO A 71 -8.25 3.02 -19.39
N ASN A 72 -6.95 3.22 -19.35
CA ASN A 72 -6.01 2.69 -20.33
C ASN A 72 -4.94 1.85 -19.63
N GLY A 73 -4.36 0.90 -20.37
CA GLY A 73 -3.10 0.28 -19.99
C GLY A 73 -1.94 1.24 -20.27
N ILE A 74 -0.83 1.13 -19.54
CA ILE A 74 0.37 1.93 -19.82
C ILE A 74 1.57 1.01 -19.90
N ALA A 75 2.11 0.86 -21.11
CA ALA A 75 3.36 0.18 -21.38
C ALA A 75 4.52 1.18 -21.41
N ILE A 76 5.69 0.73 -20.97
CA ILE A 76 6.92 1.52 -20.85
C ILE A 76 8.05 0.78 -21.54
N GLN A 77 8.69 1.43 -22.50
CA GLN A 77 9.85 0.89 -23.21
C GLN A 77 11.11 1.60 -22.75
N ILE A 78 12.07 0.84 -22.23
CA ILE A 78 13.40 1.34 -21.89
C ILE A 78 14.24 1.27 -23.15
N THR A 79 14.55 2.44 -23.72
CA THR A 79 15.26 2.50 -25.00
C THR A 79 16.77 2.44 -24.83
N SER A 80 17.45 2.03 -25.90
CA SER A 80 18.90 2.03 -26.04
C SER A 80 19.51 3.44 -26.13
N LYS A 81 18.68 4.45 -26.43
CA LYS A 81 19.11 5.86 -26.47
C LYS A 81 19.30 6.34 -25.04
N THR A 82 20.44 6.97 -24.78
CA THR A 82 20.68 7.66 -23.52
C THR A 82 20.52 9.16 -23.66
N LYS A 83 20.16 9.81 -22.56
CA LYS A 83 20.23 11.27 -22.40
C LYS A 83 21.12 11.59 -21.22
N THR A 84 21.98 12.58 -21.37
CA THR A 84 22.79 13.08 -20.25
C THR A 84 21.90 13.92 -19.35
N VAL A 85 21.77 13.50 -18.10
CA VAL A 85 21.09 14.26 -17.06
C VAL A 85 22.16 14.84 -16.14
N LYS A 86 21.99 16.12 -15.80
CA LYS A 86 22.76 16.74 -14.72
C LYS A 86 21.99 16.53 -13.43
N THR A 87 22.63 15.88 -12.47
CA THR A 87 22.14 15.83 -11.12
C THR A 87 22.15 17.23 -10.50
N LYS A 88 21.44 17.40 -9.38
CA LYS A 88 21.40 18.68 -8.67
C LYS A 88 22.77 19.10 -8.11
N THR A 89 23.68 18.18 -7.83
CA THR A 89 25.06 18.50 -7.41
C THR A 89 25.99 18.84 -8.60
N GLY A 90 25.48 18.74 -9.84
CA GLY A 90 26.23 19.03 -11.06
C GLY A 90 26.93 17.83 -11.69
N ARG A 91 26.80 16.62 -11.13
CA ARG A 91 27.32 15.39 -11.75
C ARG A 91 26.53 15.06 -13.01
N LYS A 92 27.22 14.67 -14.07
CA LYS A 92 26.60 14.22 -15.32
C LYS A 92 26.62 12.70 -15.36
N HIS A 93 25.49 12.10 -15.68
CA HIS A 93 25.43 10.69 -16.01
C HIS A 93 24.38 10.47 -17.10
N ASP A 94 24.55 9.38 -17.84
CA ASP A 94 23.70 9.03 -18.97
C ASP A 94 22.62 8.06 -18.50
N VAL A 95 21.35 8.44 -18.68
CA VAL A 95 20.19 7.59 -18.35
C VAL A 95 19.47 7.18 -19.62
N PRO A 96 18.89 5.97 -19.69
CA PRO A 96 18.10 5.56 -20.84
C PRO A 96 16.87 6.46 -21.01
N VAL A 97 16.52 6.75 -22.26
CA VAL A 97 15.26 7.41 -22.59
C VAL A 97 14.15 6.37 -22.44
N VAL A 98 13.11 6.77 -21.70
CA VAL A 98 11.95 5.92 -21.40
C VAL A 98 10.78 6.43 -22.22
N GLU A 99 10.28 5.59 -23.13
CA GLU A 99 9.10 5.87 -23.94
C GLU A 99 7.86 5.25 -23.30
N ARG A 100 6.73 5.97 -23.36
CA ARG A 100 5.46 5.58 -22.75
C ARG A 100 4.40 5.42 -23.82
N PHE A 101 3.64 4.34 -23.71
CA PHE A 101 2.62 3.97 -24.68
C PHE A 101 1.32 3.65 -23.96
N THR A 102 0.25 4.28 -24.42
CA THR A 102 -1.11 4.00 -23.98
C THR A 102 -1.63 2.78 -24.71
N LEU A 103 -2.07 1.77 -23.97
CA LEU A 103 -2.79 0.62 -24.51
C LEU A 103 -4.29 0.93 -24.46
N THR A 104 -4.89 0.95 -25.64
CA THR A 104 -6.32 1.12 -25.90
C THR A 104 -7.00 -0.24 -26.02
N ASP A 105 -8.34 -0.24 -26.08
CA ASP A 105 -9.12 -1.49 -26.04
C ASP A 105 -8.90 -2.41 -27.23
N ASP A 106 -8.46 -1.89 -28.38
CA ASP A 106 -8.02 -2.70 -29.52
C ASP A 106 -6.78 -3.55 -29.21
N LEU A 107 -5.99 -3.18 -28.21
CA LEU A 107 -4.68 -3.74 -27.86
C LEU A 107 -3.67 -3.80 -29.02
N ASP A 108 -3.89 -3.08 -30.12
CA ASP A 108 -2.94 -3.01 -31.25
C ASP A 108 -1.55 -2.57 -30.80
N GLY A 109 -1.51 -1.65 -29.84
CA GLY A 109 -0.28 -1.18 -29.21
C GLY A 109 0.56 -2.28 -28.57
N VAL A 110 -0.03 -3.42 -28.19
CA VAL A 110 0.71 -4.58 -27.65
C VAL A 110 1.65 -5.15 -28.70
N MET A 111 1.10 -5.50 -29.87
CA MET A 111 1.87 -6.15 -30.93
C MET A 111 2.85 -5.18 -31.61
N GLU A 112 2.47 -3.91 -31.76
CA GLU A 112 3.39 -2.88 -32.25
C GLU A 112 4.65 -2.78 -31.36
N ARG A 113 4.48 -2.83 -30.03
CA ARG A 113 5.61 -2.78 -29.08
C ARG A 113 6.41 -4.07 -29.07
N VAL A 114 5.78 -5.24 -29.17
CA VAL A 114 6.49 -6.52 -29.33
C VAL A 114 7.40 -6.50 -30.55
N ILE A 115 6.91 -6.07 -31.71
CA ILE A 115 7.70 -6.00 -32.94
C ILE A 115 8.84 -4.98 -32.82
N ASP A 116 8.54 -3.76 -32.36
CA ASP A 116 9.53 -2.69 -32.26
C ASP A 116 10.63 -3.02 -31.25
N SER A 117 10.25 -3.53 -30.08
CA SER A 117 11.17 -3.88 -28.99
C SER A 117 12.11 -5.01 -29.39
N ASN A 118 11.60 -6.05 -30.06
CA ASN A 118 12.44 -7.13 -30.58
C ASN A 118 13.41 -6.64 -31.65
N ARG A 119 13.00 -5.74 -32.54
CA ARG A 119 13.90 -5.17 -33.55
C ARG A 119 15.07 -4.42 -32.90
N LYS A 120 14.81 -3.69 -31.81
CA LYS A 120 15.80 -2.83 -31.14
C LYS A 120 16.53 -3.50 -29.96
N ASN A 121 16.10 -4.70 -29.57
CA ASN A 121 16.53 -5.37 -28.33
C ASN A 121 16.27 -4.51 -27.07
N GLU A 122 15.09 -3.89 -27.00
CA GLU A 122 14.69 -2.98 -25.92
C GLU A 122 13.66 -3.67 -25.01
N SER A 123 13.74 -3.45 -23.71
CA SER A 123 12.80 -4.08 -22.77
C SER A 123 11.52 -3.27 -22.63
N VAL A 124 10.36 -3.94 -22.64
CA VAL A 124 9.05 -3.31 -22.40
C VAL A 124 8.46 -3.86 -21.12
N PHE A 125 7.88 -2.97 -20.32
CA PHE A 125 7.24 -3.29 -19.06
C PHE A 125 5.81 -2.75 -19.03
N CYS A 126 4.89 -3.50 -18.44
CA CYS A 126 3.52 -3.06 -18.25
C CYS A 126 3.00 -3.62 -16.92
N ALA A 127 2.18 -2.83 -16.21
CA ALA A 127 1.57 -3.24 -14.96
C ALA A 127 0.18 -3.84 -15.24
N PRO A 128 -0.28 -4.84 -14.46
CA PRO A 128 -1.67 -5.31 -14.52
C PRO A 128 -2.64 -4.35 -13.82
N VAL A 129 -2.50 -3.05 -14.11
CA VAL A 129 -3.24 -1.94 -13.53
C VAL A 129 -3.69 -1.03 -14.68
N SER A 130 -4.93 -0.56 -14.63
CA SER A 130 -5.43 0.42 -15.58
C SER A 130 -5.47 1.82 -14.97
N PHE A 131 -5.25 2.84 -15.80
CA PHE A 131 -5.06 4.23 -15.39
C PHE A 131 -5.99 5.17 -16.15
N PHE A 132 -6.48 6.23 -15.50
CA PHE A 132 -7.07 7.35 -16.24
C PHE A 132 -5.97 8.29 -16.76
N GLY A 133 -6.10 8.71 -18.01
CA GLY A 133 -5.10 9.51 -18.71
C GLY A 133 -3.87 8.71 -19.14
N LYS A 134 -2.76 9.42 -19.37
CA LYS A 134 -1.55 8.87 -20.01
C LYS A 134 -0.39 8.60 -19.03
N SER A 135 -0.58 8.93 -17.75
CA SER A 135 0.49 8.89 -16.74
C SER A 135 0.29 7.74 -15.76
N ARG A 136 1.36 6.96 -15.56
CA ARG A 136 1.40 5.80 -14.65
C ARG A 136 1.70 6.23 -13.21
N VAL A 137 0.82 7.05 -12.64
CA VAL A 137 0.94 7.52 -11.25
C VAL A 137 -0.19 6.94 -10.40
N ALA A 138 0.07 6.76 -9.09
CA ALA A 138 -0.93 6.22 -8.17
C ALA A 138 -2.23 7.07 -8.15
N ALA A 139 -2.11 8.39 -8.36
CA ALA A 139 -3.25 9.29 -8.47
C ALA A 139 -4.17 9.00 -9.67
N ASN A 140 -3.67 8.31 -10.69
CA ASN A 140 -4.38 7.95 -11.91
C ASN A 140 -4.78 6.47 -11.96
N ALA A 141 -4.18 5.61 -11.14
CA ALA A 141 -4.48 4.18 -11.12
C ALA A 141 -5.92 3.93 -10.66
N ARG A 142 -6.71 3.15 -11.41
CA ARG A 142 -8.15 2.94 -11.18
C ARG A 142 -8.51 1.53 -10.82
N PHE A 143 -7.98 0.53 -11.52
CA PHE A 143 -8.31 -0.87 -11.26
C PHE A 143 -7.05 -1.74 -11.26
N LEU A 144 -6.97 -2.64 -10.28
CA LEU A 144 -6.02 -3.73 -10.25
C LEU A 144 -6.66 -4.95 -10.90
N HIS A 145 -6.03 -5.47 -11.95
CA HIS A 145 -6.54 -6.60 -12.74
C HIS A 145 -5.88 -7.92 -12.36
N ALA A 146 -4.64 -7.88 -11.86
CA ALA A 146 -3.95 -9.08 -11.40
C ALA A 146 -2.97 -8.76 -10.28
N PHE A 147 -2.74 -9.71 -9.38
CA PHE A 147 -1.53 -9.71 -8.57
C PHE A 147 -0.42 -10.36 -9.37
N ALA A 148 0.63 -9.60 -9.66
CA ALA A 148 1.86 -10.12 -10.25
C ALA A 148 2.97 -10.20 -9.22
N ILE A 149 3.65 -11.33 -9.15
CA ILE A 149 4.80 -11.59 -8.26
C ILE A 149 5.99 -11.96 -9.14
N ASP A 150 7.09 -11.25 -8.95
CA ASP A 150 8.38 -11.62 -9.53
C ASP A 150 9.02 -12.69 -8.66
N LEU A 151 9.50 -13.77 -9.27
CA LEU A 151 10.29 -14.81 -8.64
C LEU A 151 11.63 -14.92 -9.38
N ASP A 152 12.66 -14.37 -8.76
CA ASP A 152 14.04 -14.50 -9.20
C ASP A 152 14.67 -15.81 -8.68
N GLY A 153 15.74 -16.27 -9.34
CA GLY A 153 16.47 -17.46 -8.91
C GLY A 153 15.69 -18.77 -9.13
N VAL A 154 14.85 -18.83 -10.15
CA VAL A 154 14.07 -20.03 -10.48
C VAL A 154 14.82 -20.87 -11.52
N GLY A 155 15.51 -21.89 -11.03
CA GLY A 155 16.09 -22.94 -11.86
C GLY A 155 15.07 -24.00 -12.29
N VAL A 156 15.56 -25.02 -12.98
CA VAL A 156 14.73 -26.12 -13.50
C VAL A 156 14.09 -26.93 -12.37
N GLN A 157 14.83 -27.19 -11.29
CA GLN A 157 14.32 -27.97 -10.16
C GLN A 157 13.26 -27.19 -9.38
N GLU A 158 13.50 -25.90 -9.18
CA GLU A 158 12.58 -24.97 -8.52
C GLU A 158 11.27 -24.85 -9.30
N LEU A 159 11.34 -24.78 -10.63
CA LEU A 159 10.16 -24.84 -11.50
C LEU A 159 9.39 -26.15 -11.30
N LYS A 160 10.06 -27.31 -11.34
CA LYS A 160 9.42 -28.62 -11.11
C LYS A 160 8.74 -28.70 -9.74
N ASN A 161 9.39 -28.18 -8.70
CA ASN A 161 8.83 -28.11 -7.35
C ASN A 161 7.59 -27.22 -7.31
N MET A 162 7.65 -26.05 -7.94
CA MET A 162 6.55 -25.10 -8.02
C MET A 162 5.33 -25.69 -8.74
N LEU A 163 5.54 -26.33 -9.90
CA LEU A 163 4.48 -27.01 -10.67
C LEU A 163 3.82 -28.14 -9.86
N LYS A 164 4.62 -28.93 -9.12
CA LYS A 164 4.10 -29.93 -8.19
C LYS A 164 3.24 -29.30 -7.09
N GLN A 165 3.68 -28.20 -6.49
CA GLN A 165 2.93 -27.50 -5.43
C GLN A 165 1.62 -26.88 -5.94
N PHE A 166 1.59 -26.36 -7.16
CA PHE A 166 0.33 -25.92 -7.79
C PHE A 166 -0.65 -27.08 -7.98
N ARG A 167 -0.16 -28.25 -8.40
CA ARG A 167 -1.00 -29.46 -8.51
C ARG A 167 -1.52 -29.91 -7.16
N ASN A 168 -0.69 -29.91 -6.12
CA ASN A 168 -1.11 -30.25 -4.76
C ASN A 168 -2.24 -29.32 -4.25
N GLY A 169 -2.23 -28.04 -4.65
CA GLY A 169 -3.29 -27.10 -4.29
C GLY A 169 -4.65 -27.41 -4.91
N ARG A 170 -4.68 -28.21 -5.98
CA ARG A 170 -5.89 -28.65 -6.69
C ARG A 170 -6.30 -30.08 -6.36
N ASP A 171 -5.38 -30.88 -5.84
CA ASP A 171 -5.67 -32.26 -5.41
C ASP A 171 -6.47 -32.23 -4.10
N PRO A 172 -7.72 -32.76 -4.07
CA PRO A 172 -8.53 -32.77 -2.85
C PRO A 172 -7.84 -33.41 -1.63
N ALA A 173 -6.91 -34.35 -1.85
CA ALA A 173 -6.16 -34.99 -0.77
C ALA A 173 -5.16 -34.04 -0.08
N PHE A 174 -4.69 -33.01 -0.78
CA PHE A 174 -3.67 -32.07 -0.29
C PHE A 174 -4.16 -30.62 -0.26
N ALA A 175 -5.32 -30.30 -0.86
CA ALA A 175 -5.83 -28.94 -1.00
C ALA A 175 -6.13 -28.25 0.33
N ALA A 176 -6.47 -29.04 1.36
CA ALA A 176 -6.63 -28.58 2.73
C ALA A 176 -5.28 -28.29 3.41
N ASP A 177 -4.21 -28.97 2.99
CA ASP A 177 -2.86 -28.76 3.50
C ASP A 177 -2.14 -27.67 2.69
N LYS A 178 -2.36 -26.43 3.13
CA LYS A 178 -1.70 -25.24 2.58
C LYS A 178 -0.19 -25.17 2.91
N TRP A 179 0.40 -26.15 3.60
CA TRP A 179 1.85 -26.20 3.79
C TRP A 179 2.58 -26.82 2.61
N VAL A 180 1.91 -27.67 1.82
CA VAL A 180 2.52 -28.39 0.68
C VAL A 180 2.00 -27.93 -0.68
N SER A 181 1.24 -26.83 -0.71
CA SER A 181 0.61 -26.29 -1.91
C SER A 181 0.89 -24.81 -2.11
N LEU A 182 0.79 -24.38 -3.36
CA LEU A 182 0.83 -22.98 -3.77
C LEU A 182 -0.46 -22.62 -4.50
N PRO A 183 -0.90 -21.35 -4.46
CA PRO A 183 -2.03 -20.91 -5.26
C PRO A 183 -1.67 -21.02 -6.74
N GLN A 184 -2.58 -21.58 -7.53
CA GLN A 184 -2.47 -21.73 -8.98
C GLN A 184 -2.52 -20.35 -9.65
N PRO A 185 -1.46 -19.89 -10.34
CA PRO A 185 -1.52 -18.66 -11.11
C PRO A 185 -2.26 -18.88 -12.43
N THR A 186 -2.80 -17.78 -12.98
CA THR A 186 -3.36 -17.73 -14.34
C THR A 186 -2.26 -17.85 -15.38
N PHE A 187 -1.16 -17.10 -15.19
CA PHE A 187 -0.01 -17.14 -16.09
C PHE A 187 1.29 -17.37 -15.35
N LEU A 188 2.17 -18.14 -16.00
CA LEU A 188 3.60 -18.18 -15.74
C LEU A 188 4.32 -17.50 -16.90
N VAL A 189 5.06 -16.43 -16.62
CA VAL A 189 5.88 -15.75 -17.63
C VAL A 189 7.33 -16.01 -17.34
N ASN A 190 8.01 -16.79 -18.18
CA ASN A 190 9.46 -16.97 -18.11
C ASN A 190 10.12 -15.66 -18.56
N SER A 191 10.65 -14.88 -17.61
CA SER A 191 11.20 -13.54 -17.84
C SER A 191 12.68 -13.57 -18.25
N GLY A 192 13.26 -14.76 -18.41
CA GLY A 192 14.68 -15.01 -18.67
C GLY A 192 15.28 -15.86 -17.55
N THR A 193 15.77 -15.19 -16.51
CA THR A 193 16.40 -15.80 -15.33
C THR A 193 15.38 -16.25 -14.27
N GLY A 194 14.18 -15.66 -14.25
CA GLY A 194 13.13 -15.93 -13.27
C GLY A 194 11.76 -16.20 -13.92
N PHE A 195 10.72 -16.12 -13.09
CA PHE A 195 9.32 -16.20 -13.52
C PHE A 195 8.48 -15.07 -12.92
N HIS A 196 7.59 -14.49 -13.72
CA HIS A 196 6.49 -13.69 -13.19
C HIS A 196 5.23 -14.55 -13.08
N LEU A 197 4.65 -14.61 -11.89
CA LEU A 197 3.40 -15.29 -11.60
C LEU A 197 2.28 -14.27 -11.61
N TYR A 198 1.31 -14.42 -12.52
CA TYR A 198 0.13 -13.57 -12.58
C TYR A 198 -1.10 -14.31 -12.06
N TYR A 199 -1.73 -13.73 -11.05
CA TYR A 199 -3.03 -14.13 -10.54
C TYR A 199 -4.06 -13.12 -11.04
N VAL A 200 -4.61 -13.37 -12.23
CA VAL A 200 -5.62 -12.48 -12.86
C VAL A 200 -6.91 -12.62 -12.09
N LEU A 201 -7.48 -11.49 -11.69
CA LEU A 201 -8.67 -11.46 -10.87
C LEU A 201 -9.91 -11.69 -11.73
N ASP A 202 -10.83 -12.51 -11.23
CA ASP A 202 -12.16 -12.67 -11.85
C ASP A 202 -12.96 -11.36 -11.87
N GLN A 203 -12.66 -10.47 -10.92
CA GLN A 203 -13.21 -9.13 -10.79
C GLN A 203 -12.08 -8.12 -10.50
N PRO A 204 -11.82 -7.15 -11.39
CA PRO A 204 -10.85 -6.10 -11.15
C PRO A 204 -11.19 -5.29 -9.88
N ILE A 205 -10.19 -5.01 -9.04
CA ILE A 205 -10.40 -4.31 -7.77
C ILE A 205 -10.22 -2.79 -7.97
N PRO A 206 -11.23 -1.95 -7.64
CA PRO A 206 -11.10 -0.50 -7.62
C PRO A 206 -10.01 -0.03 -6.65
N LEU A 207 -9.06 0.76 -7.15
CA LEU A 207 -7.92 1.28 -6.39
C LEU A 207 -8.27 2.59 -5.66
N VAL A 208 -9.25 2.49 -4.77
CA VAL A 208 -9.62 3.58 -3.86
C VAL A 208 -8.48 3.75 -2.83
N PRO A 209 -8.08 4.99 -2.45
CA PRO A 209 -6.93 5.22 -1.58
C PRO A 209 -6.92 4.46 -0.24
N ARG A 210 -8.09 4.06 0.27
CA ARG A 210 -8.21 3.28 1.51
C ARG A 210 -8.12 1.77 1.29
N VAL A 211 -8.41 1.28 0.10
CA VAL A 211 -8.25 -0.13 -0.31
C VAL A 211 -6.79 -0.43 -0.59
N VAL A 212 -6.05 0.53 -1.16
CA VAL A 212 -4.65 0.36 -1.57
C VAL A 212 -3.71 -0.16 -0.46
N PRO A 213 -3.73 0.35 0.79
CA PRO A 213 -2.89 -0.18 1.86
C PRO A 213 -3.14 -1.65 2.14
N PHE A 214 -4.41 -2.09 2.17
CA PHE A 214 -4.79 -3.49 2.36
C PHE A 214 -4.20 -4.34 1.23
N LEU A 215 -4.38 -3.93 -0.03
CA LEU A 215 -3.88 -4.70 -1.18
C LEU A 215 -2.35 -4.79 -1.22
N GLN A 216 -1.64 -3.74 -0.80
CA GLN A 216 -0.17 -3.79 -0.72
C GLN A 216 0.33 -4.71 0.39
N GLU A 217 -0.33 -4.70 1.55
CA GLU A 217 -0.01 -5.62 2.65
C GLU A 217 -0.34 -7.06 2.27
N PHE A 218 -1.52 -7.28 1.69
CA PHE A 218 -1.94 -8.56 1.16
C PHE A 218 -0.96 -9.09 0.10
N LYS A 219 -0.56 -8.27 -0.88
CA LYS A 219 0.43 -8.67 -1.89
C LYS A 219 1.75 -9.10 -1.24
N ALA A 220 2.22 -8.37 -0.23
CA ALA A 220 3.44 -8.74 0.50
C ALA A 220 3.28 -10.11 1.21
N MET A 221 2.15 -10.34 1.88
CA MET A 221 1.86 -11.63 2.52
C MET A 221 1.77 -12.78 1.51
N LEU A 222 1.16 -12.53 0.35
CA LEU A 222 1.06 -13.51 -0.73
C LEU A 222 2.46 -13.82 -1.30
N THR A 223 3.30 -12.81 -1.50
CA THR A 223 4.71 -12.98 -1.88
C THR A 223 5.47 -13.80 -0.82
N ASP A 224 5.34 -13.48 0.46
CA ASP A 224 5.98 -14.24 1.55
C ASP A 224 5.54 -15.71 1.56
N TYR A 225 4.27 -15.96 1.28
CA TYR A 225 3.71 -17.30 1.24
C TYR A 225 4.25 -18.13 0.06
N ILE A 226 4.39 -17.49 -1.11
CA ILE A 226 4.87 -18.12 -2.34
C ILE A 226 6.38 -18.29 -2.33
N TRP A 227 7.13 -17.27 -1.92
CA TRP A 227 8.60 -17.28 -1.90
C TRP A 227 9.10 -18.18 -0.77
N ARG A 228 9.37 -19.44 -1.13
CA ARG A 228 9.93 -20.48 -0.25
C ARG A 228 11.26 -20.96 -0.82
N ASP A 229 12.10 -21.52 0.04
CA ASP A 229 13.38 -22.16 -0.31
C ASP A 229 13.25 -23.24 -1.40
N THR A 230 12.08 -23.85 -1.54
CA THR A 230 11.78 -24.86 -2.57
C THR A 230 11.51 -24.30 -3.97
N VAL A 231 11.26 -23.00 -4.10
CA VAL A 231 10.86 -22.35 -5.37
C VAL A 231 11.78 -21.23 -5.83
N SER A 232 12.74 -20.79 -5.01
CA SER A 232 13.78 -19.86 -5.39
C SER A 232 15.09 -20.23 -4.71
N THR A 233 16.21 -20.10 -5.43
CA THR A 233 17.55 -20.26 -4.86
C THR A 233 18.02 -19.06 -4.04
N LEU A 234 17.23 -17.99 -3.96
CA LEU A 234 17.57 -16.75 -3.24
C LEU A 234 16.91 -16.73 -1.86
N GLU A 235 17.72 -16.41 -0.84
CA GLU A 235 17.26 -16.30 0.55
C GLU A 235 16.47 -14.99 0.81
N GLU A 236 16.83 -13.90 0.13
CA GLU A 236 16.19 -12.59 0.31
C GLU A 236 14.97 -12.43 -0.60
N VAL A 237 13.79 -12.28 0.00
CA VAL A 237 12.52 -12.08 -0.70
C VAL A 237 12.44 -10.67 -1.29
N GLN A 238 12.17 -10.58 -2.59
CA GLN A 238 11.96 -9.29 -3.25
C GLN A 238 10.50 -8.85 -3.16
N HIS A 239 10.22 -7.83 -2.36
CA HIS A 239 8.88 -7.26 -2.23
C HIS A 239 8.64 -6.12 -3.22
N GLN A 240 7.60 -6.26 -4.04
CA GLN A 240 7.19 -5.26 -5.02
C GLN A 240 5.76 -4.77 -4.75
N GLY A 241 5.50 -3.48 -5.01
CA GLY A 241 4.16 -2.89 -4.85
C GLY A 241 3.15 -3.36 -5.91
N ILE A 242 1.86 -3.09 -5.69
CA ILE A 242 0.78 -3.44 -6.64
C ILE A 242 0.86 -2.68 -7.98
N TYR A 243 1.60 -1.57 -8.02
CA TYR A 243 1.78 -0.73 -9.23
C TYR A 243 3.03 -1.07 -10.04
N GLN A 244 3.81 -2.05 -9.59
CA GLN A 244 5.06 -2.43 -10.26
C GLN A 244 4.75 -2.93 -11.67
N PRO A 245 5.42 -2.40 -12.71
CA PRO A 245 5.32 -2.94 -14.05
C PRO A 245 6.29 -4.12 -14.19
N PHE A 246 5.87 -5.14 -14.93
CA PHE A 246 6.63 -6.36 -15.16
C PHE A 246 6.97 -6.50 -16.63
N ARG A 247 8.00 -7.28 -16.95
CA ARG A 247 8.41 -7.52 -18.34
C ARG A 247 7.23 -8.06 -19.15
N MET A 248 6.98 -7.41 -20.26
CA MET A 248 5.85 -7.70 -21.13
C MET A 248 6.13 -8.95 -21.98
N PRO A 249 5.20 -9.93 -22.03
CA PRO A 249 5.36 -11.11 -22.89
C PRO A 249 5.60 -10.75 -24.36
N GLY A 250 6.43 -11.54 -25.04
CA GLY A 250 6.91 -11.32 -26.40
C GLY A 250 8.03 -10.30 -26.52
N THR A 251 8.49 -9.66 -25.44
CA THR A 251 9.55 -8.64 -25.52
C THR A 251 10.91 -9.17 -25.03
N PRO A 252 12.04 -8.60 -25.49
CA PRO A 252 13.38 -9.07 -25.15
C PRO A 252 13.66 -9.21 -23.65
N THR A 253 14.44 -10.24 -23.29
CA THR A 253 14.97 -10.47 -21.94
C THR A 253 16.42 -9.99 -21.80
N LYS A 254 16.93 -9.94 -20.56
CA LYS A 254 18.35 -9.64 -20.29
C LYS A 254 19.32 -10.65 -20.93
N LEU A 255 18.85 -11.87 -21.24
CA LEU A 255 19.66 -12.92 -21.88
C LEU A 255 20.16 -12.51 -23.27
N ASN A 256 19.52 -11.50 -23.87
CA ASN A 256 19.92 -10.92 -25.15
C ASN A 256 21.08 -9.90 -25.07
N GLY A 257 21.64 -9.65 -23.88
CA GLY A 257 22.64 -8.60 -23.70
C GLY A 257 22.07 -7.17 -23.84
N LYS A 258 22.91 -6.16 -23.62
CA LYS A 258 22.46 -4.77 -23.41
C LYS A 258 22.18 -3.96 -24.69
N THR A 259 22.58 -4.42 -25.88
CA THR A 259 22.47 -3.59 -27.11
C THR A 259 22.08 -4.41 -28.34
N GLU A 260 21.61 -3.73 -29.39
CA GLU A 260 21.36 -4.32 -30.73
C GLU A 260 22.62 -4.98 -31.35
N ARG A 261 23.82 -4.63 -30.86
CA ARG A 261 25.10 -5.15 -31.33
C ARG A 261 25.50 -6.46 -30.66
N SER A 262 24.78 -6.88 -29.63
CA SER A 262 24.94 -8.19 -29.00
C SER A 262 24.61 -9.25 -30.06
N LYS A 263 25.65 -9.84 -30.65
CA LYS A 263 25.52 -10.89 -31.67
C LYS A 263 24.92 -12.14 -31.02
N ILE A 264 23.62 -12.28 -31.12
CA ILE A 264 22.90 -13.44 -30.57
C ILE A 264 22.12 -14.08 -31.69
N LYS A 265 22.32 -15.39 -31.84
CA LYS A 265 21.75 -16.19 -32.90
C LYS A 265 20.24 -16.41 -32.72
N ASP A 266 19.82 -16.60 -31.47
CA ASP A 266 18.44 -16.88 -31.06
C ASP A 266 17.97 -15.83 -30.04
N LYS A 267 16.86 -15.13 -30.31
CA LYS A 267 16.33 -14.12 -29.39
C LYS A 267 15.57 -14.77 -28.24
N TYR A 268 15.91 -14.38 -27.02
CA TYR A 268 15.26 -14.81 -25.79
C TYR A 268 14.22 -13.77 -25.38
N GLU A 269 12.95 -14.11 -25.54
CA GLU A 269 11.80 -13.25 -25.23
C GLU A 269 11.16 -13.65 -23.90
N ALA A 270 10.42 -12.74 -23.27
CA ALA A 270 9.55 -13.13 -22.17
C ALA A 270 8.41 -14.01 -22.71
N VAL A 271 8.35 -15.28 -22.33
CA VAL A 271 7.34 -16.22 -22.85
C VAL A 271 6.31 -16.49 -21.79
N ALA A 272 5.03 -16.32 -22.14
CA ALA A 272 3.92 -16.54 -21.23
C ALA A 272 3.26 -17.90 -21.50
N PHE A 273 2.88 -18.57 -20.42
CA PHE A 273 2.12 -19.80 -20.41
C PHE A 273 0.86 -19.59 -19.58
N VAL A 274 -0.28 -19.99 -20.11
CA VAL A 274 -1.59 -19.90 -19.46
C VAL A 274 -1.96 -21.24 -18.84
N HIS A 275 -2.54 -21.18 -17.65
CA HIS A 275 -3.29 -22.30 -17.09
C HIS A 275 -4.76 -22.12 -17.43
N ASN A 276 -5.33 -23.05 -18.18
CA ASN A 276 -6.76 -23.07 -18.47
C ASN A 276 -7.51 -23.89 -17.40
N GLY A 277 -8.70 -23.43 -17.02
CA GLY A 277 -9.63 -24.18 -16.21
C GLY A 277 -10.27 -25.33 -16.98
N GLU A 278 -11.16 -26.08 -16.31
CA GLU A 278 -11.88 -27.21 -16.93
C GLU A 278 -12.75 -26.79 -18.12
N ASP A 279 -13.16 -25.53 -18.17
CA ASP A 279 -13.94 -24.95 -19.26
C ASP A 279 -13.08 -24.51 -20.48
N GLY A 280 -11.77 -24.77 -20.44
CA GLY A 280 -10.82 -24.41 -21.49
C GLY A 280 -10.51 -22.92 -21.55
N LYS A 281 -10.97 -22.11 -20.59
CA LYS A 281 -10.68 -20.68 -20.51
C LYS A 281 -9.55 -20.41 -19.51
N PRO A 282 -8.84 -19.28 -19.61
CA PRO A 282 -7.83 -18.90 -18.63
C PRO A 282 -8.38 -18.94 -17.21
N TRP A 283 -7.65 -19.58 -16.31
CA TRP A 283 -7.98 -19.66 -14.88
C TRP A 283 -7.97 -18.27 -14.25
N LEU A 284 -9.10 -17.83 -13.70
CA LEU A 284 -9.20 -16.56 -12.99
C LEU A 284 -9.27 -16.80 -11.47
N CYS A 285 -8.63 -15.92 -10.71
CA CYS A 285 -8.51 -16.02 -9.27
C CYS A 285 -9.53 -15.10 -8.60
N SER A 286 -10.37 -15.65 -7.73
CA SER A 286 -11.15 -14.82 -6.81
C SER A 286 -10.27 -14.31 -5.68
N MET A 287 -10.64 -13.15 -5.11
CA MET A 287 -9.92 -12.64 -3.92
C MET A 287 -10.05 -13.61 -2.73
N ASP A 288 -11.20 -14.26 -2.58
CA ASP A 288 -11.45 -15.26 -1.54
C ASP A 288 -10.48 -16.45 -1.65
N TYR A 289 -10.25 -16.94 -2.88
CA TYR A 289 -9.29 -18.00 -3.15
C TYR A 289 -7.88 -17.60 -2.68
N LEU A 290 -7.41 -16.41 -3.06
CA LEU A 290 -6.06 -15.97 -2.73
C LEU A 290 -5.90 -15.63 -1.23
N LEU A 291 -6.94 -15.07 -0.59
CA LEU A 291 -6.98 -14.85 0.87
C LEU A 291 -6.86 -16.16 1.64
N GLY A 292 -7.45 -17.25 1.14
CA GLY A 292 -7.31 -18.58 1.72
C GLY A 292 -5.87 -19.09 1.78
N TYR A 293 -4.99 -18.63 0.90
CA TYR A 293 -3.55 -18.96 0.92
C TYR A 293 -2.76 -17.99 1.79
N ALA A 294 -2.91 -16.68 1.57
CA ALA A 294 -2.16 -15.66 2.33
C ALA A 294 -2.53 -15.67 3.82
N GLY A 295 -3.80 -15.94 4.15
CA GLY A 295 -4.33 -15.97 5.52
C GLY A 295 -3.77 -17.07 6.40
N VAL A 296 -3.16 -18.12 5.83
CA VAL A 296 -2.53 -19.23 6.59
C VAL A 296 -1.42 -18.74 7.52
N ARG A 297 -0.73 -17.67 7.14
CA ARG A 297 0.33 -17.06 7.97
C ARG A 297 -0.20 -16.07 9.01
N GLY A 298 -1.53 -15.92 9.12
CA GLY A 298 -2.18 -14.89 9.93
C GLY A 298 -2.08 -13.51 9.28
N GLY A 299 -3.06 -12.64 9.49
CA GLY A 299 -3.06 -11.27 8.99
C GLY A 299 -4.42 -10.83 8.48
N LYS A 300 -4.56 -10.76 7.15
CA LYS A 300 -5.79 -10.30 6.45
C LYS A 300 -6.79 -11.42 6.26
N ASP A 301 -8.07 -11.12 6.48
CA ASP A 301 -9.16 -12.06 6.26
C ASP A 301 -10.24 -11.52 5.31
N ARG A 302 -11.15 -12.43 4.95
CA ARG A 302 -12.27 -12.17 4.05
C ARG A 302 -13.23 -11.11 4.58
N ALA A 303 -13.49 -11.09 5.88
CA ALA A 303 -14.43 -10.16 6.47
C ALA A 303 -13.88 -8.72 6.38
N GLU A 304 -12.60 -8.53 6.67
CA GLU A 304 -11.92 -7.23 6.50
C GLU A 304 -11.97 -6.77 5.05
N PHE A 305 -11.69 -7.66 4.08
CA PHE A 305 -11.76 -7.30 2.66
C PHE A 305 -13.17 -6.88 2.23
N ILE A 306 -14.19 -7.66 2.59
CA ILE A 306 -15.59 -7.36 2.26
C ILE A 306 -16.00 -6.02 2.88
N GLU A 307 -15.73 -5.82 4.17
CA GLU A 307 -16.04 -4.56 4.85
C GLU A 307 -15.35 -3.38 4.14
N LEU A 308 -14.07 -3.54 3.78
CA LEU A 308 -13.29 -2.52 3.10
C LEU A 308 -13.86 -2.17 1.73
N MET A 309 -14.29 -3.18 0.97
CA MET A 309 -14.90 -3.01 -0.35
C MET A 309 -16.28 -2.38 -0.27
N CYS A 310 -17.16 -2.86 0.62
CA CYS A 310 -18.50 -2.32 0.81
C CYS A 310 -18.49 -0.87 1.31
N THR A 311 -17.51 -0.52 2.15
CA THR A 311 -17.44 0.81 2.76
C THR A 311 -16.49 1.76 2.05
N ALA A 312 -15.75 1.29 1.03
CA ALA A 312 -14.57 1.97 0.48
C ALA A 312 -13.58 2.42 1.59
N GLY A 313 -13.50 1.63 2.67
CA GLY A 313 -12.74 1.91 3.90
C GLY A 313 -13.22 3.10 4.71
N ARG A 314 -14.45 3.57 4.52
CA ARG A 314 -15.05 4.65 5.31
C ARG A 314 -15.92 4.07 6.41
N THR A 315 -15.77 4.52 7.64
CA THR A 315 -16.73 4.13 8.69
C THR A 315 -18.07 4.84 8.43
N PRO A 316 -19.20 4.12 8.39
CA PRO A 316 -20.52 4.74 8.34
C PRO A 316 -20.68 5.78 9.46
N ILE A 317 -21.35 6.89 9.14
CA ILE A 317 -21.38 8.07 10.01
C ILE A 317 -22.06 7.79 11.37
N GLU A 318 -23.04 6.90 11.39
CA GLU A 318 -23.72 6.45 12.61
C GLU A 318 -22.78 5.63 13.51
N ARG A 319 -22.10 4.62 12.94
CA ARG A 319 -21.07 3.85 13.65
C ARG A 319 -19.94 4.74 14.17
N ALA A 320 -19.53 5.76 13.40
CA ALA A 320 -18.51 6.71 13.84
C ALA A 320 -18.98 7.57 15.03
N LYS A 321 -20.27 7.91 15.11
CA LYS A 321 -20.87 8.66 16.24
C LYS A 321 -20.82 7.85 17.54
N GLU A 322 -21.06 6.54 17.45
CA GLU A 322 -21.02 5.64 18.61
C GLU A 322 -19.59 5.33 19.06
N LEU A 323 -18.70 4.98 18.11
CA LEU A 323 -17.31 4.63 18.43
C LEU A 323 -16.47 5.83 18.88
N TRP A 324 -16.70 7.00 18.28
CA TRP A 324 -15.91 8.20 18.55
C TRP A 324 -16.80 9.45 18.73
N PRO A 325 -17.60 9.53 19.80
CA PRO A 325 -18.57 10.61 20.01
C PRO A 325 -17.92 11.99 20.07
N GLU A 326 -16.75 12.10 20.72
CA GLU A 326 -16.01 13.37 20.79
C GLU A 326 -15.43 13.78 19.43
N TRP A 327 -14.95 12.81 18.64
CA TRP A 327 -14.51 13.07 17.28
C TRP A 327 -15.68 13.51 16.41
N TYR A 328 -16.83 12.84 16.51
CA TYR A 328 -18.04 13.18 15.75
C TYR A 328 -18.47 14.61 16.06
N GLN A 329 -18.54 14.97 17.35
CA GLN A 329 -18.87 16.31 17.79
C GLN A 329 -17.87 17.34 17.23
N ALA A 330 -16.57 17.12 17.39
CA ALA A 330 -15.55 18.06 16.94
C ALA A 330 -15.47 18.20 15.41
N ARG A 331 -15.61 17.10 14.65
CA ARG A 331 -15.39 17.08 13.20
C ARG A 331 -16.65 17.33 12.38
N ILE A 332 -17.76 16.72 12.78
CA ILE A 332 -19.00 16.71 12.00
C ILE A 332 -19.92 17.83 12.46
N VAL A 333 -20.12 18.00 13.77
CA VAL A 333 -21.00 19.04 14.31
C VAL A 333 -20.29 20.40 14.31
N GLU A 334 -19.08 20.47 14.85
CA GLU A 334 -18.33 21.72 15.03
C GLU A 334 -17.42 22.11 13.84
N GLY A 335 -17.21 21.20 12.88
CA GLY A 335 -16.43 21.47 11.67
C GLY A 335 -14.93 21.72 11.88
N LYS A 336 -14.33 21.28 13.00
CA LYS A 336 -12.91 21.51 13.30
C LYS A 336 -11.99 20.73 12.35
N ALA A 337 -11.00 21.40 11.76
CA ALA A 337 -10.05 20.83 10.82
C ALA A 337 -9.20 19.69 11.43
N PRO A 338 -8.98 18.55 10.73
CA PRO A 338 -8.24 17.39 11.23
C PRO A 338 -6.90 17.76 11.88
N GLY A 339 -6.70 17.30 13.11
CA GLY A 339 -5.40 17.43 13.78
C GLY A 339 -4.39 16.49 13.14
N ARG A 340 -3.12 16.88 13.16
CA ARG A 340 -2.01 16.05 12.66
C ARG A 340 -1.08 15.70 13.81
N TRP A 341 -0.74 14.43 13.94
CA TRP A 341 0.32 14.01 14.86
C TRP A 341 1.66 14.46 14.29
N THR A 342 2.35 15.33 15.02
CA THR A 342 3.72 15.77 14.70
C THR A 342 4.70 15.10 15.66
N CYS A 343 5.70 14.43 15.10
CA CYS A 343 6.80 13.86 15.88
C CYS A 343 7.85 14.93 16.21
N LYS A 344 8.68 14.65 17.23
CA LYS A 344 9.84 15.48 17.53
C LYS A 344 10.94 15.28 16.47
N ARG A 345 11.70 16.35 16.20
CA ARG A 345 12.85 16.35 15.30
C ARG A 345 13.87 15.24 15.60
N ASP A 346 14.07 14.90 16.86
CA ASP A 346 14.98 13.83 17.30
C ASP A 346 14.76 12.50 16.55
N LEU A 347 13.52 12.19 16.14
CA LEU A 347 13.20 10.98 15.39
C LEU A 347 13.79 11.01 13.96
N TYR A 348 13.80 12.18 13.31
CA TYR A 348 14.40 12.38 12.00
C TYR A 348 15.93 12.28 12.08
N ASP A 349 16.53 13.01 13.02
CA ASP A 349 17.99 13.02 13.22
C ASP A 349 18.50 11.63 13.61
N TRP A 350 17.77 10.91 14.48
CA TRP A 350 18.08 9.53 14.82
C TRP A 350 18.03 8.61 13.60
N TRP A 351 16.97 8.68 12.79
CA TRP A 351 16.86 7.82 11.60
C TRP A 351 17.96 8.10 10.59
N ARG A 352 18.34 9.37 10.39
CA ARG A 352 19.48 9.73 9.55
C ARG A 352 20.77 9.01 9.99
N GLY A 353 21.04 8.97 11.29
CA GLY A 353 22.18 8.21 11.83
C GLY A 353 22.06 6.69 11.67
N GLU A 354 20.85 6.15 11.73
CA GLU A 354 20.59 4.72 11.46
C GLU A 354 20.88 4.37 9.98
N VAL A 355 20.52 5.25 9.04
CA VAL A 355 20.84 5.05 7.61
C VAL A 355 22.35 5.03 7.39
N GLU A 356 23.09 5.95 8.00
CA GLU A 356 24.55 6.02 7.87
C GLU A 356 25.27 4.77 8.42
N THR A 357 24.69 4.13 9.44
CA THR A 357 25.36 3.04 10.18
C THR A 357 24.85 1.64 9.83
N LYS A 358 23.59 1.49 9.42
CA LYS A 358 22.93 0.17 9.28
C LYS A 358 22.37 -0.11 7.88
N ALA A 359 22.42 0.84 6.94
CA ALA A 359 21.98 0.56 5.58
C ALA A 359 22.83 -0.54 4.94
N THR A 360 22.20 -1.35 4.08
CA THR A 360 22.85 -2.39 3.27
C THR A 360 22.65 -2.12 1.79
N ASP A 361 23.43 -2.77 0.92
CA ASP A 361 23.46 -2.57 -0.54
C ASP A 361 22.04 -2.56 -1.17
N HIS A 362 21.22 -3.56 -0.87
CA HIS A 362 19.90 -3.74 -1.47
C HIS A 362 18.81 -2.79 -0.90
N HIS A 363 19.03 -2.14 0.25
CA HIS A 363 18.01 -1.36 0.97
C HIS A 363 18.23 0.16 0.99
N ARG A 364 19.26 0.67 0.28
CA ARG A 364 19.64 2.10 0.25
C ARG A 364 18.50 3.03 -0.16
N TYR A 365 17.79 2.68 -1.23
CA TYR A 365 16.62 3.41 -1.71
C TYR A 365 15.54 3.52 -0.62
N TRP A 366 15.21 2.39 0.02
CA TRP A 366 14.18 2.34 1.05
C TRP A 366 14.57 3.11 2.33
N CYS A 367 15.86 3.14 2.69
CA CYS A 367 16.36 3.92 3.80
C CYS A 367 16.08 5.43 3.63
N LEU A 368 16.34 5.96 2.43
CA LEU A 368 16.04 7.36 2.09
C LEU A 368 14.53 7.61 1.90
N ASN A 369 13.78 6.62 1.41
CA ASN A 369 12.31 6.70 1.36
C ASN A 369 11.70 6.87 2.77
N VAL A 370 12.24 6.16 3.76
CA VAL A 370 11.82 6.29 5.16
C VAL A 370 12.32 7.60 5.78
N LEU A 371 13.49 8.11 5.37
CA LEU A 371 13.97 9.44 5.78
C LEU A 371 12.96 10.52 5.37
N ALA A 372 12.40 10.46 4.15
CA ALA A 372 11.33 11.35 3.72
C ALA A 372 10.04 11.21 4.54
N ALA A 373 9.69 9.98 4.94
CA ALA A 373 8.56 9.74 5.83
C ALA A 373 8.74 10.43 7.19
N TYR A 374 9.93 10.33 7.78
CA TYR A 374 10.24 10.99 9.06
C TYR A 374 10.36 12.50 8.92
N ALA A 375 10.93 13.01 7.84
CA ALA A 375 10.92 14.44 7.53
C ALA A 375 9.48 14.98 7.55
N LYS A 376 8.57 14.28 6.85
CA LYS A 376 7.16 14.66 6.82
C LYS A 376 6.51 14.57 8.20
N LYS A 377 6.78 13.53 8.99
CA LYS A 377 6.25 13.35 10.35
C LYS A 377 6.76 14.40 11.35
N CYS A 378 8.00 14.85 11.19
CA CYS A 378 8.66 15.79 12.10
C CYS A 378 8.57 17.25 11.64
N GLY A 379 7.98 17.51 10.46
CA GLY A 379 7.84 18.86 9.92
C GLY A 379 9.14 19.45 9.36
N ILE A 380 10.05 18.59 8.90
CA ILE A 380 11.30 19.01 8.25
C ILE A 380 10.99 19.50 6.83
N PRO A 381 11.48 20.68 6.41
CA PRO A 381 11.35 21.19 5.05
C PRO A 381 11.98 20.25 4.01
N TYR A 382 11.47 20.30 2.77
CA TYR A 382 11.99 19.43 1.70
C TYR A 382 13.44 19.77 1.34
N GLU A 383 13.81 21.05 1.41
CA GLU A 383 15.15 21.55 1.10
C GLU A 383 16.20 20.94 2.05
N GLU A 384 15.86 20.80 3.34
CA GLU A 384 16.71 20.18 4.35
C GLU A 384 16.82 18.66 4.14
N LEU A 385 15.69 17.99 3.88
CA LEU A 385 15.66 16.56 3.53
C LEU A 385 16.50 16.26 2.27
N GLU A 386 16.41 17.12 1.26
CA GLU A 386 17.16 16.98 0.02
C GLU A 386 18.66 17.10 0.26
N ALA A 387 19.10 18.11 1.00
CA ALA A 387 20.51 18.28 1.36
C ALA A 387 21.04 17.08 2.15
N ASP A 388 20.27 16.59 3.13
CA ASP A 388 20.65 15.45 3.97
C ASP A 388 20.71 14.14 3.18
N ALA A 389 19.77 13.89 2.27
CA ALA A 389 19.77 12.69 1.43
C ALA A 389 20.92 12.69 0.44
N LEU A 390 21.23 13.84 -0.19
CA LEU A 390 22.38 13.97 -1.09
C LEU A 390 23.71 13.82 -0.33
N ALA A 391 23.79 14.29 0.91
CA ALA A 391 24.98 14.10 1.76
C ALA A 391 25.23 12.62 2.11
N LEU A 392 24.19 11.78 2.13
CA LEU A 392 24.32 10.34 2.36
C LEU A 392 24.72 9.54 1.12
N VAL A 393 24.61 10.10 -0.09
CA VAL A 393 24.92 9.39 -1.35
C VAL A 393 26.32 8.78 -1.35
N PRO A 394 27.41 9.49 -0.98
CA PRO A 394 28.74 8.88 -0.96
C PRO A 394 28.85 7.67 -0.04
N THR A 395 28.23 7.72 1.14
CA THR A 395 28.22 6.61 2.10
C THR A 395 27.42 5.43 1.55
N LEU A 396 26.24 5.68 0.97
CA LEU A 396 25.38 4.64 0.41
C LEU A 396 25.99 4.02 -0.85
N GLU A 397 26.65 4.81 -1.69
CA GLU A 397 27.40 4.32 -2.85
C GLU A 397 28.59 3.45 -2.42
N GLY A 398 29.24 3.79 -1.31
CA GLY A 398 30.29 2.94 -0.72
C GLY A 398 29.84 1.55 -0.27
N LEU A 399 28.53 1.28 -0.23
CA LEU A 399 27.96 -0.04 0.06
C LEU A 399 27.78 -0.92 -1.18
N THR A 400 27.99 -0.38 -2.39
CA THR A 400 27.80 -1.10 -3.66
C THR A 400 28.62 -2.39 -3.69
N GLU A 401 27.94 -3.54 -3.82
CA GLU A 401 28.60 -4.85 -3.95
C GLU A 401 28.78 -5.28 -5.41
N ARG A 402 27.83 -4.90 -6.28
CA ARG A 402 27.83 -5.24 -7.71
C ARG A 402 28.08 -4.00 -8.57
N GLU A 403 28.91 -4.12 -9.60
CA GLU A 403 29.22 -3.02 -10.54
C GLU A 403 27.98 -2.54 -11.32
N ASP A 404 26.96 -3.39 -11.47
CA ASP A 404 25.68 -3.01 -12.10
C ASP A 404 24.67 -2.40 -11.12
N ASN A 405 25.04 -2.19 -9.85
CA ASN A 405 24.18 -1.72 -8.76
C ASN A 405 24.71 -0.44 -8.09
N HIS A 406 25.23 0.51 -8.86
CA HIS A 406 25.64 1.81 -8.33
C HIS A 406 24.44 2.61 -7.81
N PHE A 407 24.61 3.27 -6.67
CA PHE A 407 23.64 4.16 -6.05
C PHE A 407 24.00 5.62 -6.30
N THR A 408 23.12 6.29 -7.02
CA THR A 408 23.35 7.64 -7.52
C THR A 408 22.51 8.68 -6.79
N GLU A 409 22.78 9.95 -7.10
CA GLU A 409 21.95 11.05 -6.62
C GLU A 409 20.52 10.98 -7.16
N ASP A 410 20.34 10.46 -8.37
CA ASP A 410 19.01 10.30 -8.95
C ASP A 410 18.21 9.27 -8.15
N ASP A 411 18.85 8.21 -7.66
CA ASP A 411 18.23 7.22 -6.76
C ASP A 411 17.86 7.86 -5.42
N ALA A 412 18.73 8.70 -4.85
CA ALA A 412 18.45 9.42 -3.61
C ALA A 412 17.29 10.42 -3.75
N LEU A 413 17.29 11.23 -4.81
CA LEU A 413 16.22 12.18 -5.09
C LEU A 413 14.89 11.47 -5.39
N SER A 414 14.95 10.35 -6.10
CA SER A 414 13.79 9.49 -6.35
C SER A 414 13.22 8.94 -5.03
N ALA A 415 14.08 8.44 -4.14
CA ALA A 415 13.67 7.91 -2.85
C ALA A 415 12.96 8.96 -1.99
N ILE A 416 13.51 10.17 -1.91
CA ILE A 416 12.92 11.25 -1.10
C ILE A 416 11.73 11.97 -1.77
N GLY A 417 11.49 11.74 -3.06
CA GLY A 417 10.31 12.24 -3.77
C GLY A 417 8.99 11.84 -3.09
N ALA A 418 9.02 10.73 -2.35
CA ALA A 418 7.91 10.30 -1.50
C ALA A 418 7.49 11.32 -0.44
N TYR A 419 8.27 12.37 -0.15
CA TYR A 419 7.86 13.48 0.71
C TYR A 419 6.55 14.16 0.28
N TYR A 420 6.26 14.11 -1.02
CA TYR A 420 5.04 14.66 -1.63
C TYR A 420 3.87 13.67 -1.65
N ASP A 421 4.12 12.39 -1.33
CA ASP A 421 3.05 11.40 -1.21
C ASP A 421 2.19 11.72 0.04
N PRO A 422 0.86 11.93 -0.13
CA PRO A 422 -0.04 12.25 0.97
C PRO A 422 -0.07 11.18 2.08
N ILE A 423 0.32 9.93 1.81
CA ILE A 423 0.30 8.84 2.79
C ILE A 423 1.67 8.47 3.36
N ILE A 424 2.78 9.06 2.90
CA ILE A 424 4.13 8.66 3.35
C ILE A 424 4.31 8.77 4.87
N HIS A 425 3.71 9.79 5.47
CA HIS A 425 3.75 10.04 6.91
C HIS A 425 3.00 8.98 7.74
N LYS A 426 2.27 8.06 7.09
CA LYS A 426 1.53 6.97 7.74
C LYS A 426 2.31 5.65 7.81
N LEU A 427 3.57 5.63 7.35
CA LEU A 427 4.44 4.46 7.47
C LEU A 427 4.50 3.94 8.91
N THR A 428 4.10 2.68 9.10
CA THR A 428 4.13 1.99 10.40
C THR A 428 5.54 1.47 10.69
N ARG A 429 5.84 1.18 11.97
CA ARG A 429 7.14 0.64 12.39
C ARG A 429 7.47 -0.65 11.63
N GLU A 430 6.54 -1.60 11.62
CA GLU A 430 6.72 -2.89 10.97
C GLU A 430 6.99 -2.77 9.46
N ARG A 431 6.31 -1.83 8.80
CA ARG A 431 6.54 -1.56 7.37
C ARG A 431 7.89 -0.92 7.09
N ILE A 432 8.41 -0.11 8.03
CA ILE A 432 9.77 0.42 7.95
C ILE A 432 10.77 -0.72 8.09
N GLU A 433 10.64 -1.56 9.14
CA GLU A 433 11.51 -2.72 9.38
C GLU A 433 11.59 -3.63 8.15
N ARG A 434 10.43 -3.96 7.56
CA ARG A 434 10.34 -4.80 6.34
C ARG A 434 11.03 -4.18 5.13
N ARG A 435 10.90 -2.86 4.92
CA ARG A 435 11.45 -2.19 3.73
C ARG A 435 12.95 -1.98 3.81
N THR A 436 13.47 -1.73 5.01
CA THR A 436 14.86 -1.30 5.19
C THR A 436 15.74 -2.40 5.76
N ALA A 437 15.16 -3.52 6.20
CA ALA A 437 15.82 -4.56 6.98
C ALA A 437 16.51 -4.03 8.26
N ILE A 438 16.12 -2.84 8.73
CA ILE A 438 16.63 -2.24 9.97
C ILE A 438 15.61 -2.49 11.08
N GLY A 439 15.99 -3.29 12.07
CA GLY A 439 15.14 -3.58 13.23
C GLY A 439 14.86 -2.34 14.08
N LEU A 440 13.60 -2.12 14.43
CA LEU A 440 13.11 -0.98 15.22
C LEU A 440 12.62 -1.47 16.58
N PRO A 441 13.29 -1.11 17.70
CA PRO A 441 12.89 -1.60 19.01
C PRO A 441 11.45 -1.18 19.34
N LYS A 442 10.65 -2.13 19.88
CA LYS A 442 9.31 -1.81 20.36
C LYS A 442 9.44 -0.88 21.56
N ASN A 443 8.80 0.29 21.50
CA ASN A 443 8.65 1.13 22.69
C ASN A 443 7.94 0.32 23.79
N LYS A 444 8.64 0.06 24.90
CA LYS A 444 8.05 -0.56 26.08
C LYS A 444 7.09 0.45 26.73
N ARG A 445 5.81 0.39 26.36
CA ARG A 445 4.75 1.00 27.16
C ARG A 445 4.30 -0.02 28.20
N ASN A 446 4.18 0.41 29.45
CA ASN A 446 3.67 -0.42 30.55
C ASN A 446 2.16 -0.76 30.41
N GLY A 447 1.50 -0.32 29.34
CA GLY A 447 0.09 -0.56 29.04
C GLY A 447 -0.89 0.09 30.03
N ARG A 448 -0.41 0.82 31.03
CA ARG A 448 -1.25 1.41 32.07
C ARG A 448 -1.79 2.75 31.58
N SER A 449 -3.09 2.97 31.77
CA SER A 449 -3.64 4.32 31.68
C SER A 449 -2.89 5.24 32.66
N GLN A 450 -2.86 6.54 32.37
CA GLN A 450 -2.22 7.50 33.28
C GLN A 450 -2.79 7.38 34.71
N ALA A 451 -4.09 7.12 34.84
CA ALA A 451 -4.75 6.82 36.11
C ALA A 451 -4.13 5.60 36.82
N LYS A 452 -4.07 4.42 36.17
CA LYS A 452 -3.46 3.21 36.76
C LYS A 452 -1.97 3.38 37.04
N HIS A 453 -1.27 4.16 36.23
CA HIS A 453 0.14 4.45 36.46
C HIS A 453 0.33 5.31 37.73
N LEU A 454 -0.46 6.38 37.88
CA LEU A 454 -0.45 7.21 39.08
C LEU A 454 -0.96 6.47 40.31
N GLU A 455 -1.94 5.59 40.16
CA GLU A 455 -2.44 4.73 41.23
C GLU A 455 -1.36 3.76 41.70
N GLY A 456 -0.67 3.08 40.80
CA GLY A 456 0.48 2.24 41.16
C GLY A 456 1.61 3.04 41.82
N ALA A 457 1.92 4.24 41.32
CA ALA A 457 2.90 5.12 41.94
C ALA A 457 2.49 5.58 43.33
N ARG A 458 1.20 5.88 43.55
CA ARG A 458 0.64 6.24 44.85
C ARG A 458 0.65 5.05 45.81
N ALA A 459 0.27 3.86 45.35
CA ALA A 459 0.32 2.63 46.15
C ALA A 459 1.77 2.29 46.56
N ILE A 460 2.73 2.37 45.65
CA ILE A 460 4.16 2.17 45.98
C ILE A 460 4.66 3.24 46.96
N ARG A 461 4.26 4.50 46.78
CA ARG A 461 4.58 5.58 47.72
C ARG A 461 3.99 5.30 49.10
N ASP A 462 2.74 4.84 49.16
CA ASP A 462 2.02 4.58 50.41
C ASP A 462 2.53 3.31 51.11
N ILE A 463 3.13 2.35 50.38
CA ILE A 463 3.80 1.15 50.93
C ILE A 463 5.23 1.45 51.42
N ASN A 464 5.97 2.31 50.71
CA ASN A 464 7.37 2.59 51.02
C ASN A 464 7.55 3.78 51.98
N ASN A 465 6.48 4.55 52.21
CA ASN A 465 6.52 5.76 53.02
C ASN A 465 5.14 6.05 53.64
N ASP A 466 4.80 5.24 54.64
CA ASP A 466 3.53 5.28 55.39
C ASP A 466 3.22 6.69 55.93
N ASN A 467 4.26 7.51 56.20
CA ASN A 467 4.15 8.83 56.82
C ASN A 467 4.51 9.99 55.87
N TRP A 468 4.46 9.83 54.56
CA TRP A 468 4.87 10.88 53.61
C TRP A 468 4.05 12.19 53.73
N ARG A 469 2.86 12.15 54.34
CA ARG A 469 2.02 13.31 54.66
C ARG A 469 2.31 13.92 56.04
N GLU A 470 2.97 13.19 56.92
CA GLU A 470 3.32 13.64 58.26
C GLU A 470 4.40 14.72 58.15
N GLY A 471 4.03 15.97 58.45
CA GLY A 471 4.91 17.14 58.34
C GLY A 471 4.98 17.81 56.95
N ASN A 472 4.62 17.13 55.86
CA ASN A 472 4.74 17.67 54.49
C ASN A 472 3.40 18.04 53.81
N GLY A 473 2.26 17.81 54.47
CA GLY A 473 0.94 18.24 53.99
C GLY A 473 0.56 19.64 54.49
N ARG A 474 -0.01 20.48 53.61
CA ARG A 474 -0.70 21.72 54.02
C ARG A 474 -1.90 21.34 54.91
N LYS A 475 -1.77 21.47 56.23
CA LYS A 475 -2.86 21.22 57.19
C LYS A 475 -4.13 21.95 56.75
N PRO A 476 -5.29 21.28 56.65
CA PRO A 476 -6.52 21.95 56.26
C PRO A 476 -6.87 22.99 57.30
N LYS A 477 -6.79 24.28 56.93
CA LYS A 477 -7.32 25.37 57.74
C LYS A 477 -8.85 25.29 57.90
N ALA A 478 -9.50 24.29 57.29
CA ALA A 478 -10.93 24.04 57.34
C ALA A 478 -11.36 23.48 58.69
N ASP A 479 -10.66 22.45 59.20
CA ASP A 479 -11.03 21.78 60.44
C ASP A 479 -10.86 22.74 61.63
N LEU A 480 -9.72 23.46 61.68
CA LEU A 480 -9.46 24.52 62.66
C LEU A 480 -10.53 25.63 62.65
N VAL A 481 -11.02 26.03 61.46
CA VAL A 481 -12.05 27.08 61.35
C VAL A 481 -13.41 26.57 61.80
N ARG A 482 -13.76 25.32 61.48
CA ARG A 482 -15.06 24.73 61.82
C ARG A 482 -15.16 24.37 63.29
N GLU A 483 -14.09 23.82 63.88
CA GLU A 483 -14.00 23.50 65.31
C GLU A 483 -14.11 24.78 66.15
N TYR A 484 -13.35 25.82 65.80
CA TYR A 484 -13.41 27.12 66.48
C TYR A 484 -14.78 27.81 66.32
N ALA A 485 -15.40 27.72 65.14
CA ALA A 485 -16.73 28.29 64.91
C ALA A 485 -17.83 27.52 65.66
N ALA A 486 -17.66 26.22 65.90
CA ALA A 486 -18.59 25.40 66.67
C ALA A 486 -18.48 25.67 68.18
N GLU A 487 -17.27 25.90 68.70
CA GLU A 487 -17.03 26.25 70.10
C GLU A 487 -17.38 27.71 70.43
N HIS A 488 -17.38 28.59 69.42
CA HIS A 488 -17.69 30.01 69.54
C HIS A 488 -18.73 30.46 68.50
N PRO A 489 -20.00 30.04 68.64
CA PRO A 489 -21.06 30.30 67.66
C PRO A 489 -21.37 31.80 67.45
N ASP A 490 -21.03 32.63 68.44
CA ASP A 490 -21.26 34.08 68.41
C ASP A 490 -20.10 34.86 67.77
N ALA A 491 -18.97 34.20 67.49
CA ALA A 491 -17.77 34.84 66.96
C ALA A 491 -17.95 35.19 65.47
N ASN A 492 -17.71 36.45 65.12
CA ASN A 492 -17.76 36.86 63.71
C ASN A 492 -16.50 36.41 62.94
N HIS A 493 -16.58 36.38 61.60
CA HIS A 493 -15.47 35.92 60.76
C HIS A 493 -14.12 36.61 61.01
N SER A 494 -14.11 37.85 61.50
CA SER A 494 -12.89 38.59 61.83
C SER A 494 -12.29 38.16 63.17
N GLU A 495 -13.12 37.76 64.13
CA GLU A 495 -12.70 37.22 65.43
C GLU A 495 -12.10 35.83 65.28
N ILE A 496 -12.75 34.95 64.52
CA ILE A 496 -12.23 33.62 64.18
C ILE A 496 -10.89 33.73 63.44
N ALA A 497 -10.77 34.69 62.51
CA ALA A 497 -9.54 34.95 61.77
C ALA A 497 -8.39 35.40 62.69
N ARG A 498 -8.68 36.26 63.67
CA ARG A 498 -7.70 36.77 64.63
C ARG A 498 -7.25 35.68 65.61
N ALA A 499 -8.19 34.88 66.12
CA ALA A 499 -7.90 33.82 67.07
C ALA A 499 -7.07 32.68 66.45
N LEU A 500 -7.36 32.32 65.20
CA LEU A 500 -6.65 31.23 64.50
C LEU A 500 -5.41 31.69 63.72
N GLY A 501 -5.11 33.00 63.69
CA GLY A 501 -3.97 33.54 62.93
C GLY A 501 -4.08 33.31 61.42
N ILE A 502 -5.29 33.40 60.86
CA ILE A 502 -5.57 33.17 59.44
C ILE A 502 -6.31 34.35 58.80
N SER A 503 -6.28 34.45 57.47
CA SER A 503 -6.98 35.54 56.78
C SER A 503 -8.51 35.38 56.85
N ARG A 504 -9.24 36.49 57.03
CA ARG A 504 -10.71 36.53 57.01
C ARG A 504 -11.35 35.88 55.76
N PRO A 505 -10.81 36.00 54.54
CA PRO A 505 -11.32 35.27 53.38
C PRO A 505 -11.20 33.74 53.51
N THR A 506 -10.20 33.25 54.25
CA THR A 506 -10.04 31.81 54.51
C THR A 506 -11.14 31.30 55.46
N VAL A 507 -11.52 32.08 56.46
CA VAL A 507 -12.66 31.77 57.35
C VAL A 507 -13.97 31.67 56.55
N ILE A 508 -14.25 32.70 55.74
CA ILE A 508 -15.45 32.77 54.89
C ILE A 508 -15.52 31.59 53.90
N LYS A 509 -14.38 31.18 53.33
CA LYS A 509 -14.30 30.07 52.39
C LYS A 509 -14.73 28.74 53.00
N TRP A 510 -14.39 28.48 54.26
CA TRP A 510 -14.60 27.17 54.90
C TRP A 510 -15.91 27.04 55.68
N LEU A 511 -16.61 28.15 55.92
CA LEU A 511 -17.95 28.20 56.51
C LEU A 511 -19.09 28.22 55.46
N LYS A 512 -18.75 28.19 54.16
CA LYS A 512 -19.72 28.22 53.06
C LYS A 512 -19.87 26.81 52.48
N ASP A 513 -20.80 26.03 53.00
CA ASP A 513 -21.07 24.66 52.51
C ASP A 513 -21.74 24.65 51.13
N VAL A 514 -21.25 23.79 50.23
CA VAL A 514 -22.01 23.20 49.11
C VAL A 514 -21.53 21.75 48.92
N PRO A 515 -22.42 20.73 49.03
CA PRO A 515 -22.10 19.36 48.64
C PRO A 515 -22.07 19.20 47.10
N LYS A 516 -21.10 18.43 46.59
CA LYS A 516 -21.04 17.96 45.19
C LYS A 516 -21.28 16.46 45.18
N ASP A 517 -22.42 16.01 44.67
CA ASP A 517 -22.61 14.64 44.23
C ASP A 517 -23.30 14.61 42.87
N ALA A 518 -22.57 14.15 41.85
CA ALA A 518 -23.11 13.66 40.60
C ALA A 518 -22.12 12.60 40.08
N THR A 519 -22.47 11.33 40.27
CA THR A 519 -21.82 10.17 39.65
C THR A 519 -22.30 10.03 38.21
N GLU A 520 -21.38 9.93 37.26
CA GLU A 520 -21.68 9.61 35.85
C GLU A 520 -21.93 8.09 35.68
N PRO A 521 -22.85 7.68 34.79
CA PRO A 521 -23.12 6.26 34.55
C PRO A 521 -22.02 5.61 33.70
N GLU A 522 -21.74 4.32 33.97
CA GLU A 522 -20.76 3.51 33.24
C GLU A 522 -21.13 3.32 31.76
N LYS A 523 -20.11 3.37 30.89
CA LYS A 523 -20.24 3.05 29.46
C LYS A 523 -20.24 1.53 29.26
N PRO A 524 -21.09 1.00 28.35
CA PRO A 524 -21.11 -0.42 28.01
C PRO A 524 -19.81 -0.85 27.34
N LYS A 525 -19.45 -2.14 27.48
CA LYS A 525 -18.21 -2.70 26.94
C LYS A 525 -18.36 -2.97 25.43
N PRO A 526 -17.25 -2.90 24.66
CA PRO A 526 -17.28 -3.06 23.20
C PRO A 526 -17.85 -4.40 22.71
N ASP A 527 -17.76 -5.44 23.53
CA ASP A 527 -18.16 -6.80 23.16
C ASP A 527 -19.70 -6.98 23.20
N ASP A 528 -20.41 -6.15 23.98
CA ASP A 528 -21.88 -6.20 24.12
C ASP A 528 -22.62 -5.56 22.92
N LEU A 529 -21.90 -4.86 22.03
CA LEU A 529 -22.44 -4.18 20.85
C LEU A 529 -22.32 -5.01 19.56
N TYR A 530 -21.70 -6.20 19.61
CA TYR A 530 -21.34 -6.97 18.41
C TYR A 530 -22.49 -7.84 17.86
N GLU A 531 -23.50 -8.18 18.65
CA GLU A 531 -24.54 -9.14 18.25
C GLU A 531 -25.87 -8.52 17.80
N LEU A 532 -26.11 -7.21 17.95
CA LEU A 532 -27.47 -6.69 17.87
C LEU A 532 -27.91 -6.03 16.55
N TYR A 533 -27.05 -5.85 15.54
CA TYR A 533 -27.44 -5.08 14.35
C TYR A 533 -26.99 -5.71 13.03
N ASN A 534 -27.92 -6.39 12.36
CA ASN A 534 -28.52 -5.93 11.10
C ASN A 534 -29.25 -7.12 10.39
N PRO A 535 -30.59 -7.10 10.24
CA PRO A 535 -31.33 -8.10 9.45
C PRO A 535 -30.80 -8.25 8.02
N ALA A 536 -30.28 -7.17 7.41
CA ALA A 536 -29.68 -7.21 6.08
C ALA A 536 -28.32 -7.93 6.02
N MET A 537 -27.58 -8.02 7.13
CA MET A 537 -26.34 -8.80 7.20
C MET A 537 -26.62 -10.29 7.41
N VAL A 538 -27.74 -10.62 8.05
CA VAL A 538 -28.25 -12.00 8.16
C VAL A 538 -28.78 -12.48 6.80
N GLU A 539 -29.51 -11.64 6.07
CA GLU A 539 -29.94 -11.92 4.69
C GLU A 539 -28.77 -12.01 3.70
N LEU A 540 -27.74 -11.16 3.84
CA LEU A 540 -26.52 -11.24 3.02
C LEU A 540 -25.69 -12.51 3.32
N ARG A 541 -25.59 -12.93 4.59
CA ARG A 541 -24.97 -14.22 4.96
C ARG A 541 -25.76 -15.39 4.39
N ALA A 542 -27.09 -15.38 4.51
CA ALA A 542 -27.96 -16.41 3.95
C ALA A 542 -27.84 -16.48 2.41
N ALA A 543 -27.82 -15.34 1.71
CA ALA A 543 -27.67 -15.29 0.26
C ALA A 543 -26.28 -15.75 -0.23
N LEU A 544 -25.22 -15.46 0.54
CA LEU A 544 -23.86 -15.92 0.24
C LEU A 544 -23.66 -17.41 0.59
N ASP A 545 -24.30 -17.92 1.64
CA ASP A 545 -24.29 -19.34 2.00
C ASP A 545 -25.11 -20.17 1.00
N GLU A 546 -26.23 -19.63 0.49
CA GLU A 546 -27.04 -20.24 -0.59
C GLU A 546 -26.30 -20.23 -1.93
N TYR A 547 -25.57 -19.15 -2.26
CA TYR A 547 -24.66 -19.10 -3.41
C TYR A 547 -23.53 -20.13 -3.30
N SER A 548 -22.87 -20.21 -2.14
CA SER A 548 -21.79 -21.18 -1.85
C SER A 548 -22.27 -22.63 -1.94
N SER A 549 -23.49 -22.92 -1.44
CA SER A 549 -24.12 -24.25 -1.51
C SER A 549 -24.57 -24.61 -2.94
N SER A 550 -24.91 -23.62 -3.77
CA SER A 550 -25.27 -23.83 -5.18
C SER A 550 -24.07 -23.98 -6.12
N ALA A 551 -22.89 -23.49 -5.69
CA ALA A 551 -21.63 -23.62 -6.43
C ALA A 551 -21.01 -25.01 -6.30
N SER A 552 -21.31 -25.75 -5.22
CA SER A 552 -20.93 -27.16 -5.05
C SER A 552 -21.76 -28.14 -5.90
N ASP A 553 -22.96 -27.75 -6.34
CA ASP A 553 -23.94 -28.65 -7.00
C ASP A 553 -24.10 -28.43 -8.51
N ARG A 554 -23.37 -27.48 -9.12
CA ARG A 554 -23.42 -27.26 -10.58
C ARG A 554 -22.02 -27.22 -11.17
N GLY A 555 -21.64 -28.35 -11.79
CA GLY A 555 -20.49 -28.42 -12.67
C GLY A 555 -20.46 -27.26 -13.67
N TYR A 556 -19.29 -26.65 -13.78
CA TYR A 556 -18.95 -25.50 -14.59
C TYR A 556 -19.61 -25.54 -15.99
N LEU A 557 -20.53 -24.61 -16.25
CA LEU A 557 -20.98 -24.30 -17.59
C LEU A 557 -20.79 -22.81 -17.88
N SER A 558 -20.17 -22.58 -19.03
CA SER A 558 -19.57 -21.38 -19.60
C SER A 558 -20.52 -20.16 -19.67
N PRO A 559 -19.98 -18.93 -19.85
CA PRO A 559 -20.77 -17.88 -20.48
C PRO A 559 -20.17 -17.38 -21.79
N PRO A 560 -20.98 -17.32 -22.87
CA PRO A 560 -20.96 -16.27 -23.89
C PRO A 560 -21.92 -15.12 -23.48
N GLN A 561 -21.60 -13.89 -23.89
CA GLN A 561 -22.45 -12.68 -23.97
C GLN A 561 -23.34 -12.26 -22.77
N SER A 562 -23.16 -12.84 -21.59
CA SER A 562 -23.99 -12.57 -20.40
C SER A 562 -23.26 -11.91 -19.23
N ALA A 563 -21.99 -11.52 -19.38
CA ALA A 563 -21.20 -10.92 -18.30
C ALA A 563 -21.71 -9.51 -17.93
N MET A 564 -22.02 -8.65 -18.91
CA MET A 564 -22.56 -7.31 -18.66
C MET A 564 -23.99 -7.35 -18.08
N THR A 565 -24.87 -8.21 -18.63
CA THR A 565 -26.24 -8.35 -18.12
C THR A 565 -26.27 -8.96 -16.71
N ARG A 566 -25.31 -9.83 -16.35
CA ARG A 566 -25.16 -10.37 -14.99
C ARG A 566 -24.47 -9.40 -14.03
N LEU A 567 -23.56 -8.55 -14.51
CA LEU A 567 -22.99 -7.45 -13.74
C LEU A 567 -24.09 -6.44 -13.37
N GLU A 568 -24.94 -6.05 -14.32
CA GLU A 568 -26.08 -5.15 -14.08
C GLU A 568 -27.15 -5.79 -13.17
N LEU A 569 -27.44 -7.08 -13.32
CA LEU A 569 -28.39 -7.79 -12.44
C LEU A 569 -27.85 -7.99 -11.02
N ALA A 570 -26.55 -8.29 -10.87
CA ALA A 570 -25.89 -8.38 -9.57
C ALA A 570 -25.79 -7.00 -8.89
N GLN A 571 -25.47 -5.95 -9.64
CA GLN A 571 -25.48 -4.55 -9.19
C GLN A 571 -26.87 -4.06 -8.76
N LYS A 572 -27.93 -4.50 -9.47
CA LYS A 572 -29.33 -4.26 -9.08
C LYS A 572 -29.76 -5.02 -7.82
N ALA A 573 -29.38 -6.29 -7.70
CA ALA A 573 -29.76 -7.12 -6.56
C ALA A 573 -29.12 -6.68 -5.23
N ILE A 574 -27.95 -6.03 -5.28
CA ILE A 574 -27.22 -5.51 -4.10
C ILE A 574 -27.43 -4.00 -3.84
N GLY A 575 -28.30 -3.31 -4.60
CA GLY A 575 -28.55 -1.87 -4.42
C GLY A 575 -27.37 -0.96 -4.80
N TRP A 576 -26.43 -1.43 -5.63
CA TRP A 576 -25.23 -0.69 -6.04
C TRP A 576 -25.57 0.55 -6.88
N ASP A 577 -26.61 0.48 -7.72
CA ASP A 577 -27.04 1.61 -8.56
C ASP A 577 -27.54 2.81 -7.74
N THR A 578 -28.20 2.55 -6.61
CA THR A 578 -28.64 3.63 -5.70
C THR A 578 -27.47 4.26 -4.94
N GLY A 579 -26.47 3.47 -4.54
CA GLY A 579 -25.28 3.97 -3.84
C GLY A 579 -24.30 4.70 -4.74
N VAL A 580 -24.14 4.25 -5.99
CA VAL A 580 -23.30 4.90 -7.01
C VAL A 580 -23.98 6.15 -7.56
N GLU A 581 -25.28 6.13 -7.84
CA GLU A 581 -26.00 7.37 -8.19
C GLU A 581 -26.02 8.38 -7.04
N GLU A 582 -26.26 7.96 -5.79
CA GLU A 582 -26.17 8.89 -4.64
C GLU A 582 -24.74 9.40 -4.45
N TYR A 583 -23.73 8.56 -4.69
CA TYR A 583 -22.33 8.95 -4.66
C TYR A 583 -22.03 10.01 -5.73
N TRP A 584 -22.48 9.82 -6.97
CA TRP A 584 -22.31 10.80 -8.05
C TRP A 584 -23.10 12.08 -7.78
N LYS A 585 -24.35 11.99 -7.32
CA LYS A 585 -25.17 13.16 -6.92
C LYS A 585 -24.52 13.94 -5.77
N ARG A 586 -23.89 13.27 -4.81
CA ARG A 586 -23.17 13.92 -3.70
C ARG A 586 -21.82 14.49 -4.15
N ALA A 587 -21.07 13.78 -4.99
CA ALA A 587 -19.80 14.24 -5.54
C ALA A 587 -19.98 15.47 -6.43
N ASP A 588 -21.02 15.50 -7.27
CA ASP A 588 -21.36 16.66 -8.10
C ASP A 588 -21.82 17.86 -7.25
N ALA A 589 -22.60 17.61 -6.19
CA ALA A 589 -22.98 18.65 -5.23
C ALA A 589 -21.78 19.20 -4.45
N GLU A 590 -20.77 18.37 -4.17
CA GLU A 590 -19.55 18.76 -3.46
C GLU A 590 -18.57 19.51 -4.37
N ASN A 591 -18.45 19.09 -5.64
CA ASN A 591 -17.73 19.83 -6.69
C ASN A 591 -18.37 21.19 -6.97
N GLY A 592 -19.71 21.27 -7.07
CA GLY A 592 -20.39 22.55 -7.24
C GLY A 592 -20.20 23.51 -6.04
N LYS A 593 -20.13 22.98 -4.82
CA LYS A 593 -19.77 23.76 -3.61
C LYS A 593 -18.32 24.22 -3.64
N ARG A 594 -17.40 23.40 -4.16
CA ARG A 594 -15.97 23.73 -4.30
C ARG A 594 -15.74 24.79 -5.36
N GLU A 595 -16.36 24.68 -6.54
CA GLU A 595 -16.30 25.68 -7.59
C GLU A 595 -16.92 27.02 -7.14
N LYS A 596 -18.00 26.98 -6.36
CA LYS A 596 -18.59 28.19 -5.76
C LYS A 596 -17.63 28.86 -4.77
N ARG A 597 -16.96 28.08 -3.90
CA ARG A 597 -15.92 28.60 -2.99
C ARG A 597 -14.73 29.16 -3.75
N GLU A 598 -14.27 28.49 -4.79
CA GLU A 598 -13.15 28.96 -5.62
C GLU A 598 -13.52 30.24 -6.39
N ARG A 599 -14.75 30.35 -6.93
CA ARG A 599 -15.26 31.60 -7.55
C ARG A 599 -15.46 32.73 -6.55
N GLU A 600 -15.90 32.44 -5.33
CA GLU A 600 -16.03 33.44 -4.25
C GLU A 600 -14.65 33.91 -3.75
N THR A 601 -13.67 33.01 -3.69
CA THR A 601 -12.27 33.32 -3.33
C THR A 601 -11.59 34.19 -4.40
N VAL A 602 -11.88 33.94 -5.69
CA VAL A 602 -11.40 34.76 -6.82
C VAL A 602 -12.10 36.12 -6.89
N LYS A 603 -13.38 36.22 -6.50
CA LYS A 603 -14.07 37.51 -6.38
C LYS A 603 -13.59 38.36 -5.19
N SER A 604 -13.15 37.74 -4.10
CA SER A 604 -12.63 38.46 -2.92
C SER A 604 -11.18 38.95 -3.06
N SER A 605 -10.41 38.45 -4.04
CA SER A 605 -8.99 38.77 -4.20
C SER A 605 -8.67 39.87 -5.21
N GLY A 606 -9.67 40.39 -5.96
CA GLY A 606 -9.52 41.61 -6.75
C GLY A 606 -8.50 41.57 -7.90
N THR A 607 -8.00 40.39 -8.30
CA THR A 607 -6.97 40.29 -9.35
C THR A 607 -7.59 39.78 -10.65
N ALA A 608 -7.87 40.70 -11.57
CA ALA A 608 -8.15 40.34 -12.96
C ALA A 608 -6.83 39.95 -13.65
N VAL A 609 -6.52 38.65 -13.71
CA VAL A 609 -5.43 38.14 -14.55
C VAL A 609 -6.04 37.56 -15.82
N LYS A 610 -5.71 38.18 -16.96
CA LYS A 610 -5.97 37.63 -18.31
C LYS A 610 -5.36 36.24 -18.39
N LEU A 611 -6.17 35.25 -18.75
CA LEU A 611 -5.71 33.91 -19.14
C LEU A 611 -4.69 34.03 -20.29
N PRO A 612 -3.45 33.56 -20.14
CA PRO A 612 -2.53 33.40 -21.26
C PRO A 612 -2.89 32.14 -22.04
N ASP A 613 -2.68 32.24 -23.35
CA ASP A 613 -2.83 31.21 -24.38
C ASP A 613 -2.05 29.93 -24.02
N VAL A 614 -2.77 28.84 -23.74
CA VAL A 614 -2.22 27.51 -23.42
C VAL A 614 -1.80 26.79 -24.70
N SER A 615 -0.72 27.26 -25.31
CA SER A 615 0.11 26.42 -26.17
C SER A 615 1.56 26.53 -25.69
N ARG A 616 2.04 25.44 -25.07
CA ARG A 616 3.39 25.24 -24.51
C ARG A 616 3.63 25.83 -23.11
N GLU A 617 3.28 25.05 -22.08
CA GLU A 617 4.06 25.05 -20.84
C GLU A 617 4.35 23.62 -20.37
N THR A 618 5.63 23.40 -20.09
CA THR A 618 6.25 22.20 -19.56
C THR A 618 6.09 22.13 -18.05
N PHE A 619 5.18 21.27 -17.57
CA PHE A 619 5.16 20.85 -16.17
C PHE A 619 6.12 19.67 -15.96
N PRO A 620 6.84 19.59 -14.84
CA PRO A 620 7.74 18.48 -14.55
C PRO A 620 6.94 17.18 -14.41
N ILE A 621 7.19 16.28 -15.37
CA ILE A 621 6.52 14.99 -15.50
C ILE A 621 7.09 14.03 -14.44
N ASP A 622 6.23 13.52 -13.57
CA ASP A 622 6.55 12.42 -12.64
C ASP A 622 6.52 11.09 -13.40
N ASP A 623 7.69 10.73 -13.94
CA ASP A 623 7.95 9.55 -14.76
C ASP A 623 8.72 8.43 -14.07
N ARG A 624 8.89 8.47 -12.74
CA ARG A 624 9.98 7.73 -12.11
C ARG A 624 9.50 6.74 -11.06
N LEU A 625 8.82 5.73 -11.57
CA LEU A 625 8.92 4.35 -11.07
C LEU A 625 9.82 3.54 -12.03
N ASN A 626 10.93 4.14 -12.48
CA ASN A 626 12.13 3.38 -12.81
C ASN A 626 12.77 3.04 -11.47
N ASN A 627 12.37 1.92 -10.88
CA ASN A 627 13.35 1.14 -10.13
C ASN A 627 14.35 0.66 -11.16
N GLY A 628 15.41 1.46 -11.38
CA GLY A 628 16.64 0.92 -11.90
C GLY A 628 17.13 -0.11 -10.89
N HIS A 629 17.22 -1.35 -11.35
CA HIS A 629 18.08 -2.39 -10.79
C HIS A 629 17.81 -2.78 -9.33
N ASN A 630 16.77 -3.60 -9.12
CA ASN A 630 16.66 -4.49 -7.98
C ASN A 630 15.91 -5.78 -8.40
N GLU A 631 16.31 -6.35 -9.53
CA GLU A 631 15.93 -7.70 -9.99
C GLU A 631 17.23 -8.31 -10.49
N ALA A 632 17.60 -9.45 -9.91
CA ALA A 632 18.95 -10.01 -9.87
C ALA A 632 19.59 -10.24 -11.26
#